data_AF-A0A5C6WZD8-F1
#
_entry.id   AF-A0A5C6WZD8-F1
#
_cell.length_a   1.000
_cell.length_b   1.000
_cell.length_c   1.000
_cell.angle_alpha   90.00
_cell.angle_beta   90.00
_cell.angle_gamma   90.00
#
_symmetry.space_group_name_H-M   'P 1'
#
loop_
_entity.id
_entity.type
_entity.pdbx_description
1 polymer ?
#
loop_
_entity_poly.entity_id
_entity_poly.type
_entity_poly.pdbx_seq_one_letter_code
_entity_poly.pdbx_strand_id
1 'polypeptide(L)'
;MFACFAGLRALSTEDPTLMTSVRPIAALPLASLLMLLSACPAPLEERPAEQEPSAICEAHDLDPGPGYARRLTHQEYIWSIHDILGVDLSAWRESLPRESYVDGFKNTAWGLTVSGRHIEVYAHLAGEATAALSSDHRWLRQLSVCEETAERCARTFVEEAGLELFRRPLSDDETRRFAALFAQKPSPQVGARLVIEAMLQAPHFLYRLESDRSGGALGTAALKDAGALQGALADEGLTAPLNLRPGTYRVSVQLANEAPYPIVASLSVGDERRRERVAPFRTARLSLQLEQQRAEDVSLRLSAEPEARFTGAPVAPRVIHVEVLGPLTSRVNTGAKPTYEVRALTGFEMASRLAYFIWHSAPDRELLDAAAVGELDDAEGVARWARTMLADPRARRAFKSYLAEWLHLDTLATVERSAERFLDFSDALIDDMRLEIENFSQAIAFDDQADWLSIFDARFSFLTPRLAAYYGLEAPADPTAPTYFGDESPRGGLLTQGALLTASTSNDTTSPVKRGIFVRERFLCQSVPSPASNAVMQAAPNTEGMSTRERLQRHSDDPSCNFCHRAADPIGFGLEAFDATGRYRTVDDTGHPLDVRGAITRSPYERDTLHFEGARQLGELLANSEDAERCMVEQMYQYALGRPAGEFDQCTLNAIIDEARSQGRSYTDIIVAIVSSDAFRHVRQHRYDGGAR
;
A
#
# COMPACT_ATOMS: atom_id res chain seq x y z
N MET A 1 -42.36 20.84 9.36
CA MET A 1 -43.08 21.98 9.99
C MET A 1 -43.67 22.79 8.84
N PHE A 2 -44.98 23.09 8.91
CA PHE A 2 -45.84 23.83 7.97
C PHE A 2 -46.42 23.14 6.71
N ALA A 3 -47.76 22.99 6.79
CA ALA A 3 -48.78 23.12 5.76
C ALA A 3 -48.92 22.03 4.68
N CYS A 4 -49.74 21.01 4.98
CA CYS A 4 -50.91 20.70 4.14
C CYS A 4 -51.86 19.76 4.91
N PHE A 5 -52.96 20.32 5.40
CA PHE A 5 -54.13 19.58 5.85
C PHE A 5 -55.27 19.92 4.90
N ALA A 6 -55.83 18.91 4.24
CA ALA A 6 -57.21 18.97 3.75
C ALA A 6 -57.77 17.56 3.58
N GLY A 7 -58.76 17.25 4.42
CA GLY A 7 -59.86 16.37 4.04
C GLY A 7 -59.79 14.94 4.55
N LEU A 8 -60.55 14.65 5.62
CA LEU A 8 -61.65 13.68 5.67
C LEU A 8 -62.02 13.46 7.15
N ARG A 9 -62.98 14.24 7.67
CA ARG A 9 -64.36 13.82 7.99
C ARG A 9 -64.45 12.61 8.93
N ALA A 10 -64.81 12.93 10.17
CA ALA A 10 -65.32 12.02 11.19
C ALA A 10 -66.77 11.60 10.93
N LEU A 11 -67.11 10.35 11.27
CA LEU A 11 -68.43 9.83 11.67
C LEU A 11 -68.10 8.59 12.55
N SER A 12 -68.13 8.67 13.89
CA SER A 12 -69.26 8.61 14.84
C SER A 12 -70.14 7.36 14.72
N THR A 13 -70.17 6.55 15.79
CA THR A 13 -71.30 5.85 16.46
C THR A 13 -70.72 4.61 17.17
N GLU A 14 -70.49 4.63 18.48
CA GLU A 14 -71.42 4.28 19.56
C GLU A 14 -72.03 2.87 19.45
N ASP A 15 -71.61 1.94 20.31
CA ASP A 15 -72.55 1.08 21.06
C ASP A 15 -71.87 0.51 22.33
N PRO A 16 -72.50 0.58 23.53
CA PRO A 16 -71.94 0.14 24.81
C PRO A 16 -72.52 -1.22 25.23
N THR A 17 -71.78 -1.99 26.04
CA THR A 17 -72.25 -2.76 27.22
C THR A 17 -71.27 -3.89 27.56
N LEU A 18 -70.68 -3.83 28.77
CA LEU A 18 -70.85 -4.85 29.82
C LEU A 18 -69.93 -4.55 31.02
N MET A 19 -70.57 -4.35 32.16
CA MET A 19 -69.99 -4.13 33.48
C MET A 19 -69.29 -5.40 34.00
N THR A 20 -68.20 -5.25 34.78
CA THR A 20 -68.13 -5.80 36.15
C THR A 20 -66.81 -5.51 36.89
N SER A 21 -66.99 -5.14 38.16
CA SER A 21 -66.07 -5.18 39.31
C SER A 21 -64.97 -4.11 39.46
N VAL A 22 -65.21 -3.25 40.46
CA VAL A 22 -64.27 -2.29 41.05
C VAL A 22 -63.67 -2.90 42.32
N ARG A 23 -62.35 -2.80 42.48
CA ARG A 23 -61.69 -2.66 43.79
C ARG A 23 -60.74 -1.45 43.71
N PRO A 24 -60.78 -0.52 44.69
CA PRO A 24 -59.92 0.65 44.68
C PRO A 24 -58.58 0.33 45.35
N ILE A 25 -57.50 1.02 44.95
CA ILE A 25 -56.46 1.66 45.80
C ILE A 25 -55.24 2.01 44.93
N ALA A 26 -54.66 3.18 45.23
CA ALA A 26 -53.43 3.79 44.72
C ALA A 26 -53.53 4.55 43.40
N ALA A 27 -53.79 5.86 43.53
CA ALA A 27 -53.46 6.88 42.55
C ALA A 27 -51.94 6.95 42.32
N LEU A 28 -51.51 6.82 41.06
CA LEU A 28 -50.19 7.18 40.57
C LEU A 28 -50.38 8.03 39.30
N PRO A 29 -49.56 9.07 39.09
CA PRO A 29 -49.86 10.15 38.16
C PRO A 29 -49.72 9.70 36.69
N LEU A 30 -50.72 10.05 35.88
CA LEU A 30 -50.66 10.03 34.41
C LEU A 30 -49.60 11.04 33.94
N ALA A 31 -48.36 10.60 33.77
CA ALA A 31 -47.33 11.36 33.06
C ALA A 31 -46.34 10.50 32.26
N SER A 32 -46.57 9.18 32.13
CA SER A 32 -45.56 8.26 31.57
C SER A 32 -46.04 7.38 30.41
N LEU A 33 -47.19 7.66 29.78
CA LEU A 33 -47.73 6.84 28.69
C LEU A 33 -48.08 7.62 27.41
N LEU A 34 -47.27 8.62 27.08
CA LEU A 34 -47.37 9.40 25.84
C LEU A 34 -46.00 9.63 25.18
N MET A 35 -45.09 8.65 25.33
CA MET A 35 -43.71 8.68 24.81
C MET A 35 -43.31 7.37 24.11
N LEU A 36 -44.26 6.64 23.48
CA LEU A 36 -43.96 5.37 22.80
C LEU A 36 -44.54 5.22 21.39
N LEU A 37 -44.99 6.30 20.74
CA LEU A 37 -45.55 6.25 19.38
C LEU A 37 -45.02 7.31 18.38
N SER A 38 -43.83 7.87 18.62
CA SER A 38 -43.22 8.83 17.69
C SER A 38 -41.71 8.68 17.54
N ALA A 39 -41.24 7.43 17.42
CA ALA A 39 -39.90 7.13 16.92
C ALA A 39 -40.01 6.61 15.48
N CYS A 40 -40.51 7.46 14.56
CA CYS A 40 -40.00 7.38 13.19
C CYS A 40 -38.57 7.92 13.26
N PRO A 41 -37.54 7.20 12.78
CA PRO A 41 -36.25 7.84 12.58
C PRO A 41 -36.48 9.02 11.64
N ALA A 42 -36.04 10.20 12.04
CA ALA A 42 -35.99 11.33 11.13
C ALA A 42 -35.25 10.90 9.85
N PRO A 43 -35.71 11.30 8.65
CA PRO A 43 -34.91 11.09 7.46
C PRO A 43 -33.56 11.74 7.71
N LEU A 44 -32.49 10.95 7.58
CA LEU A 44 -31.13 11.46 7.62
C LEU A 44 -31.06 12.57 6.57
N GLU A 45 -30.88 13.81 7.03
CA GLU A 45 -30.64 14.96 6.17
C GLU A 45 -29.52 14.59 5.21
N GLU A 46 -29.82 14.63 3.91
CA GLU A 46 -28.88 14.31 2.86
C GLU A 46 -27.67 15.22 3.00
N ARG A 47 -26.49 14.63 3.29
CA ARG A 47 -25.23 15.36 3.10
C ARG A 47 -25.20 15.73 1.61
N PRO A 48 -25.09 17.02 1.25
CA PRO A 48 -24.91 17.39 -0.14
C PRO A 48 -23.69 16.65 -0.67
N ALA A 49 -23.78 16.12 -1.89
CA ALA A 49 -22.65 15.55 -2.58
C ALA A 49 -21.51 16.58 -2.52
N GLU A 50 -20.46 16.26 -1.75
CA GLU A 50 -19.22 17.02 -1.77
C GLU A 50 -18.67 16.84 -3.18
N GLN A 51 -18.90 17.82 -4.05
CA GLN A 51 -17.95 18.08 -5.12
C GLN A 51 -16.60 18.25 -4.42
N GLU A 52 -15.70 17.28 -4.60
CA GLU A 52 -14.31 17.49 -4.23
C GLU A 52 -13.89 18.81 -4.89
N PRO A 53 -13.51 19.83 -4.11
CA PRO A 53 -12.94 21.02 -4.71
C PRO A 53 -11.68 20.51 -5.42
N SER A 54 -11.68 20.55 -6.76
CA SER A 54 -10.47 20.37 -7.55
C SER A 54 -9.37 21.13 -6.82
N ALA A 55 -8.36 20.42 -6.31
CA ALA A 55 -7.27 21.06 -5.59
C ALA A 55 -6.80 22.21 -6.48
N ILE A 56 -6.97 23.45 -6.01
CA ILE A 56 -6.50 24.61 -6.76
C ILE A 56 -4.98 24.51 -6.68
N CYS A 57 -4.37 23.94 -7.71
CA CYS A 57 -2.93 23.75 -7.82
C CYS A 57 -2.29 25.12 -8.08
N GLU A 58 -2.17 25.93 -7.04
CA GLU A 58 -1.35 27.13 -7.09
C GLU A 58 0.13 26.74 -7.05
N ALA A 59 0.94 27.37 -7.89
CA ALA A 59 2.34 27.01 -8.17
C ALA A 59 3.33 27.24 -7.01
N HIS A 60 2.90 27.27 -5.76
CA HIS A 60 3.73 27.70 -4.63
C HIS A 60 3.57 26.82 -3.40
N ASP A 61 4.10 25.61 -3.48
CA ASP A 61 5.06 25.06 -2.52
C ASP A 61 5.31 23.59 -2.89
N LEU A 62 6.42 23.33 -3.58
CA LEU A 62 6.85 21.98 -3.90
C LEU A 62 6.97 21.18 -2.59
N ASP A 63 6.16 20.13 -2.47
CA ASP A 63 6.21 19.21 -1.35
C ASP A 63 6.39 17.77 -1.84
N PRO A 64 7.61 17.21 -1.79
CA PRO A 64 7.87 15.83 -2.23
C PRO A 64 7.35 14.76 -1.24
N GLY A 65 6.71 15.19 -0.15
CA GLY A 65 6.28 14.31 0.93
C GLY A 65 7.44 13.87 1.86
N PRO A 66 7.11 13.14 2.93
CA PRO A 66 8.11 12.66 3.89
C PRO A 66 9.12 11.69 3.25
N GLY A 67 10.41 11.89 3.55
CA GLY A 67 11.48 10.96 3.22
C GLY A 67 11.65 9.88 4.30
N TYR A 68 11.86 8.63 3.89
CA TYR A 68 12.09 7.51 4.79
C TYR A 68 13.33 6.73 4.36
N ALA A 69 14.11 6.24 5.33
CA ALA A 69 15.11 5.23 5.04
C ALA A 69 14.40 3.93 4.64
N ARG A 70 14.43 3.61 3.34
CA ARG A 70 13.81 2.40 2.80
C ARG A 70 14.82 1.27 2.75
N ARG A 71 14.59 0.21 3.51
CA ARG A 71 15.35 -1.04 3.36
C ARG A 71 15.08 -1.61 1.96
N LEU A 72 16.04 -2.29 1.36
CA LEU A 72 15.78 -3.11 0.18
C LEU A 72 14.80 -4.22 0.53
N THR A 73 13.77 -4.44 -0.28
CA THR A 73 12.94 -5.64 -0.18
C THR A 73 13.79 -6.90 -0.37
N HIS A 74 13.30 -8.06 0.02
CA HIS A 74 14.03 -9.32 -0.22
C HIS A 74 14.40 -9.51 -1.69
N GLN A 75 13.48 -9.15 -2.57
CA GLN A 75 13.68 -9.29 -4.00
C GLN A 75 14.73 -8.30 -4.53
N GLU A 76 14.68 -7.04 -4.07
CA GLU A 76 15.69 -6.02 -4.39
C GLU A 76 17.08 -6.44 -3.91
N TYR A 77 17.20 -7.01 -2.71
CA TYR A 77 18.47 -7.52 -2.16
C TYR A 77 19.05 -8.64 -3.03
N ILE A 78 18.24 -9.66 -3.34
CA ILE A 78 18.67 -10.82 -4.14
C ILE A 78 19.06 -10.39 -5.56
N TRP A 79 18.25 -9.55 -6.20
CA TRP A 79 18.55 -9.10 -7.58
C TRP A 79 19.72 -8.12 -7.64
N SER A 80 19.92 -7.27 -6.63
CA SER A 80 21.12 -6.43 -6.56
C SER A 80 22.39 -7.29 -6.50
N ILE A 81 22.37 -8.35 -5.69
CA ILE A 81 23.50 -9.29 -5.62
C ILE A 81 23.70 -10.03 -6.94
N HIS A 82 22.62 -10.51 -7.54
CA HIS A 82 22.68 -11.17 -8.85
C HIS A 82 23.27 -10.26 -9.92
N ASP A 83 22.79 -9.03 -10.04
CA ASP A 83 23.18 -8.14 -11.12
C ASP A 83 24.59 -7.55 -10.91
N ILE A 84 25.03 -7.33 -9.66
CA ILE A 84 26.39 -6.83 -9.35
C ILE A 84 27.44 -7.95 -9.39
N LEU A 85 27.15 -9.10 -8.77
CA LEU A 85 28.10 -10.18 -8.49
C LEU A 85 27.96 -11.40 -9.41
N GLY A 86 26.85 -11.53 -10.14
CA GLY A 86 26.52 -12.72 -10.92
C GLY A 86 26.11 -13.92 -10.06
N VAL A 87 25.64 -13.70 -8.83
CA VAL A 87 25.28 -14.76 -7.88
C VAL A 87 23.77 -14.82 -7.67
N ASP A 88 23.15 -15.96 -7.96
CA ASP A 88 21.73 -16.18 -7.71
C ASP A 88 21.48 -16.72 -6.29
N LEU A 89 20.77 -15.94 -5.48
CA LEU A 89 20.35 -16.30 -4.13
C LEU A 89 18.86 -16.62 -4.02
N SER A 90 18.15 -16.81 -5.14
CA SER A 90 16.70 -17.02 -5.17
C SER A 90 16.23 -18.21 -4.33
N ALA A 91 17.06 -19.24 -4.18
CA ALA A 91 16.79 -20.41 -3.33
C ALA A 91 16.64 -20.04 -1.84
N TRP A 92 17.18 -18.91 -1.40
CA TRP A 92 17.15 -18.46 -0.01
C TRP A 92 15.97 -17.54 0.32
N ARG A 93 15.11 -17.20 -0.65
CA ARG A 93 14.01 -16.24 -0.48
C ARG A 93 13.11 -16.57 0.72
N GLU A 94 12.85 -17.85 0.96
CA GLU A 94 11.99 -18.32 2.06
C GLU A 94 12.64 -18.28 3.44
N SER A 95 13.96 -18.14 3.51
CA SER A 95 14.70 -18.06 4.77
C SER A 95 14.57 -16.68 5.43
N LEU A 96 14.32 -15.65 4.62
CA LEU A 96 14.12 -14.29 5.05
C LEU A 96 12.74 -14.09 5.73
N PRO A 97 12.64 -13.27 6.80
CA PRO A 97 11.36 -13.07 7.51
C PRO A 97 10.28 -12.40 6.65
N ARG A 98 9.07 -12.98 6.57
CA ARG A 98 8.00 -12.49 5.68
C ARG A 98 7.81 -10.96 5.68
N GLU A 99 7.85 -10.37 4.50
CA GLU A 99 7.49 -8.96 4.28
C GLU A 99 5.98 -8.81 4.21
N SER A 100 5.46 -7.77 4.87
CA SER A 100 4.03 -7.50 4.94
C SER A 100 3.64 -6.45 3.90
N TYR A 101 2.47 -6.62 3.30
CA TYR A 101 1.83 -5.54 2.54
C TYR A 101 1.44 -4.43 3.51
N VAL A 102 1.90 -3.22 3.21
CA VAL A 102 1.49 -2.00 3.91
C VAL A 102 1.03 -1.02 2.85
N ASP A 103 -0.22 -0.60 2.95
CA ASP A 103 -0.87 0.30 1.98
C ASP A 103 -0.81 -0.24 0.54
N GLY A 104 -0.89 -1.57 0.39
CA GLY A 104 -0.98 -2.26 -0.89
C GLY A 104 0.32 -2.85 -1.42
N PHE A 105 1.49 -2.40 -0.95
CA PHE A 105 2.80 -2.84 -1.43
C PHE A 105 3.73 -3.30 -0.30
N LYS A 106 4.67 -4.19 -0.61
CA LYS A 106 5.71 -4.65 0.32
C LYS A 106 6.85 -3.65 0.41
N ASN A 107 7.03 -2.83 -0.63
CA ASN A 107 8.13 -1.88 -0.73
C ASN A 107 7.90 -0.55 0.02
N THR A 108 6.77 -0.42 0.73
CA THR A 108 6.42 0.72 1.59
C THR A 108 7.41 0.84 2.74
N ALA A 109 8.09 1.99 2.83
CA ALA A 109 9.31 2.15 3.64
C ALA A 109 9.12 1.82 5.14
N TRP A 110 8.02 2.24 5.77
CA TRP A 110 7.75 1.96 7.19
C TRP A 110 7.24 0.54 7.45
N GLY A 111 6.85 -0.21 6.42
CA GLY A 111 6.56 -1.64 6.52
C GLY A 111 7.82 -2.50 6.62
N LEU A 112 8.95 -2.00 6.14
CA LEU A 112 10.21 -2.74 6.01
C LEU A 112 11.09 -2.70 7.27
N THR A 113 10.47 -2.95 8.43
CA THR A 113 11.17 -3.01 9.71
C THR A 113 12.19 -4.16 9.78
N VAL A 114 13.23 -4.00 10.61
CA VAL A 114 14.29 -5.01 10.81
C VAL A 114 14.15 -5.65 12.19
N SER A 115 14.31 -6.97 12.22
CA SER A 115 14.33 -7.79 13.44
C SER A 115 15.68 -8.50 13.59
N GLY A 116 15.96 -9.07 14.76
CA GLY A 116 17.21 -9.82 14.98
C GLY A 116 17.44 -10.94 13.95
N ARG A 117 16.36 -11.63 13.54
CA ARG A 117 16.43 -12.67 12.49
C ARG A 117 16.87 -12.12 11.13
N HIS A 118 16.51 -10.88 10.78
CA HIS A 118 16.99 -10.28 9.52
C HIS A 118 18.51 -10.15 9.53
N ILE A 119 19.08 -9.71 10.66
CA ILE A 119 20.53 -9.51 10.81
C ILE A 119 21.27 -10.85 10.61
N GLU A 120 20.79 -11.91 11.26
CA GLU A 120 21.36 -13.26 11.14
C GLU A 120 21.30 -13.77 9.70
N VAL A 121 20.15 -13.61 9.03
CA VAL A 121 19.99 -14.09 7.65
C VAL A 121 20.82 -13.27 6.67
N TYR A 122 20.88 -11.93 6.79
CA TYR A 122 21.74 -11.13 5.91
C TYR A 122 23.22 -11.45 6.07
N ALA A 123 23.69 -11.74 7.28
CA ALA A 123 25.05 -12.21 7.50
C ALA A 123 25.31 -13.54 6.80
N HIS A 124 24.38 -14.49 6.91
CA HIS A 124 24.47 -15.76 6.21
C HIS A 124 24.46 -15.60 4.69
N LEU A 125 23.53 -14.81 4.12
CA LEU A 125 23.43 -14.58 2.68
C LEU A 125 24.63 -13.83 2.12
N ALA A 126 25.22 -12.90 2.87
CA ALA A 126 26.46 -12.26 2.48
C ALA A 126 27.60 -13.29 2.36
N GLY A 127 27.70 -14.23 3.31
CA GLY A 127 28.65 -15.34 3.24
C GLY A 127 28.40 -16.27 2.05
N GLU A 128 27.15 -16.64 1.78
CA GLU A 128 26.78 -17.45 0.61
C GLU A 128 27.11 -16.71 -0.71
N ALA A 129 26.84 -15.41 -0.78
CA ALA A 129 27.16 -14.58 -1.94
C ALA A 129 28.66 -14.57 -2.22
N THR A 130 29.48 -14.35 -1.19
CA THR A 130 30.93 -14.31 -1.34
C THR A 130 31.55 -15.69 -1.45
N ALA A 131 30.88 -16.77 -1.06
CA ALA A 131 31.33 -18.14 -1.33
C ALA A 131 31.08 -18.53 -2.80
N ALA A 132 29.91 -18.17 -3.34
CA ALA A 132 29.49 -18.47 -4.71
C ALA A 132 30.10 -17.53 -5.76
N LEU A 133 30.63 -16.36 -5.36
CA LEU A 133 31.25 -15.40 -6.26
C LEU A 133 32.37 -16.06 -7.10
N SER A 134 32.27 -15.97 -8.43
CA SER A 134 33.26 -16.56 -9.34
C SER A 134 34.63 -15.89 -9.20
N SER A 135 35.71 -16.68 -9.21
CA SER A 135 37.08 -16.15 -9.28
C SER A 135 37.37 -15.38 -10.57
N ASP A 136 36.54 -15.57 -11.62
CA ASP A 136 36.59 -14.81 -12.87
C ASP A 136 35.79 -13.51 -12.82
N HIS A 137 35.20 -13.16 -11.67
CA HIS A 137 34.54 -11.86 -11.51
C HIS A 137 35.52 -10.71 -11.78
N ARG A 138 35.06 -9.62 -12.43
CA ARG A 138 35.93 -8.51 -12.89
C ARG A 138 36.84 -7.97 -11.78
N TRP A 139 36.28 -7.77 -10.59
CA TRP A 139 37.03 -7.30 -9.42
C TRP A 139 38.12 -8.29 -8.96
N LEU A 140 37.84 -9.60 -8.97
CA LEU A 140 38.81 -10.61 -8.52
C LEU A 140 39.89 -10.88 -9.56
N ARG A 141 39.56 -10.78 -10.85
CA ARG A 141 40.54 -10.87 -11.95
C ARG A 141 41.52 -9.71 -11.97
N GLN A 142 41.07 -8.48 -11.74
CA GLN A 142 41.99 -7.34 -11.67
C GLN A 142 43.02 -7.51 -10.54
N LEU A 143 42.60 -8.07 -9.40
CA LEU A 143 43.48 -8.33 -8.27
C LEU A 143 44.51 -9.43 -8.50
N SER A 144 44.29 -10.35 -9.47
CA SER A 144 45.28 -11.40 -9.78
C SER A 144 46.47 -10.89 -10.59
N VAL A 145 46.32 -9.73 -11.25
CA VAL A 145 47.36 -9.07 -12.07
C VAL A 145 48.04 -7.91 -11.32
N CYS A 146 47.73 -7.73 -10.03
CA CYS A 146 48.31 -6.65 -9.23
C CYS A 146 49.78 -6.91 -8.93
N GLU A 147 50.67 -6.30 -9.74
CA GLU A 147 52.13 -6.22 -9.51
C GLU A 147 52.51 -5.03 -8.60
N GLU A 148 51.61 -4.07 -8.39
CA GLU A 148 51.83 -2.90 -7.54
C GLU A 148 51.71 -3.21 -6.04
N THR A 149 52.04 -2.23 -5.17
CA THR A 149 51.90 -2.41 -3.71
C THR A 149 50.48 -2.82 -3.36
N ALA A 150 50.34 -3.89 -2.56
CA ALA A 150 49.05 -4.48 -2.18
C ALA A 150 48.03 -3.44 -1.66
N GLU A 151 48.51 -2.34 -1.08
CA GLU A 151 47.70 -1.23 -0.56
C GLU A 151 46.96 -0.43 -1.64
N ARG A 152 47.59 -0.11 -2.78
CA ARG A 152 46.94 0.66 -3.85
C ARG A 152 45.89 -0.18 -4.59
N CYS A 153 46.19 -1.45 -4.82
CA CYS A 153 45.25 -2.41 -5.37
C CYS A 153 44.03 -2.61 -4.45
N ALA A 154 44.26 -2.75 -3.14
CA ALA A 154 43.18 -2.82 -2.15
C ALA A 154 42.28 -1.58 -2.23
N ARG A 155 42.87 -0.39 -2.28
CA ARG A 155 42.13 0.88 -2.39
C ARG A 155 41.28 0.96 -3.66
N THR A 156 41.88 0.67 -4.82
CA THR A 156 41.17 0.73 -6.12
C THR A 156 39.98 -0.23 -6.13
N PHE A 157 40.19 -1.48 -5.68
CA PHE A 157 39.12 -2.46 -5.53
C PHE A 157 38.01 -1.97 -4.59
N VAL A 158 38.37 -1.42 -3.42
CA VAL A 158 37.40 -0.92 -2.43
C VAL A 158 36.57 0.22 -3.01
N GLU A 159 37.19 1.14 -3.75
CA GLU A 159 36.51 2.27 -4.39
C GLU A 159 35.54 1.78 -5.49
N GLU A 160 35.95 0.86 -6.35
CA GLU A 160 35.09 0.28 -7.39
C GLU A 160 33.93 -0.54 -6.82
N ALA A 161 34.23 -1.45 -5.88
CA ALA A 161 33.19 -2.27 -5.24
C ALA A 161 32.24 -1.41 -4.41
N GLY A 162 32.76 -0.41 -3.72
CA GLY A 162 31.97 0.54 -2.95
C GLY A 162 31.04 1.39 -3.82
N LEU A 163 31.52 1.86 -4.98
CA LEU A 163 30.71 2.63 -5.93
C LEU A 163 29.45 1.85 -6.34
N GLU A 164 29.59 0.57 -6.67
CA GLU A 164 28.46 -0.25 -7.13
C GLU A 164 27.60 -0.79 -5.98
N LEU A 165 28.21 -1.27 -4.89
CA LEU A 165 27.48 -1.84 -3.75
C LEU A 165 26.76 -0.75 -2.94
N PHE A 166 27.40 0.39 -2.69
CA PHE A 166 26.76 1.50 -1.95
C PHE A 166 26.07 2.50 -2.87
N ARG A 167 26.23 2.32 -4.19
CA ARG A 167 25.56 3.12 -5.23
C ARG A 167 25.97 4.59 -5.19
N ARG A 168 27.17 4.86 -4.67
CA ARG A 168 27.81 6.18 -4.56
C ARG A 168 29.30 6.02 -4.32
N PRO A 169 30.12 7.04 -4.62
CA PRO A 169 31.49 7.08 -4.17
C PRO A 169 31.59 6.91 -2.65
N LEU A 170 32.56 6.12 -2.21
CA LEU A 170 32.89 6.00 -0.80
C LEU A 170 33.53 7.29 -0.29
N SER A 171 33.29 7.61 0.98
CA SER A 171 34.08 8.62 1.67
C SER A 171 35.50 8.12 1.93
N ASP A 172 36.43 9.05 2.18
CA ASP A 172 37.81 8.70 2.53
C ASP A 172 37.88 7.79 3.77
N ASP A 173 36.98 7.98 4.73
CA ASP A 173 36.92 7.15 5.94
C ASP A 173 36.44 5.72 5.65
N GLU A 174 35.38 5.58 4.86
CA GLU A 174 34.90 4.27 4.41
C GLU A 174 35.98 3.53 3.62
N THR A 175 36.63 4.24 2.68
CA THR A 175 37.72 3.70 1.88
C THR A 175 38.85 3.18 2.76
N ARG A 176 39.30 3.98 3.74
CA ARG A 176 40.35 3.56 4.69
C ARG A 176 39.92 2.34 5.51
N ARG A 177 38.69 2.32 6.04
CA ARG A 177 38.20 1.20 6.87
C ARG A 177 38.11 -0.10 6.09
N PHE A 178 37.57 -0.08 4.87
CA PHE A 178 37.47 -1.28 4.04
C PHE A 178 38.83 -1.72 3.47
N ALA A 179 39.73 -0.80 3.13
CA ALA A 179 41.10 -1.15 2.74
C ALA A 179 41.88 -1.79 3.90
N ALA A 180 41.68 -1.32 5.13
CA ALA A 180 42.25 -1.96 6.31
C ALA A 180 41.68 -3.37 6.54
N LEU A 181 40.38 -3.58 6.31
CA LEU A 181 39.75 -4.90 6.40
C LEU A 181 40.31 -5.86 5.34
N PHE A 182 40.46 -5.39 4.11
CA PHE A 182 41.07 -6.14 3.01
C PHE A 182 42.46 -6.67 3.40
N ALA A 183 43.30 -5.80 3.99
CA ALA A 183 44.67 -6.12 4.36
C ALA A 183 44.81 -7.14 5.52
N GLN A 184 43.73 -7.47 6.23
CA GLN A 184 43.78 -8.48 7.30
C GLN A 184 43.94 -9.92 6.77
N LYS A 185 43.76 -10.14 5.46
CA LYS A 185 43.85 -11.47 4.85
C LYS A 185 45.11 -11.59 4.00
N PRO A 186 45.75 -12.78 3.98
CA PRO A 186 47.03 -12.98 3.31
C PRO A 186 46.94 -12.99 1.78
N SER A 187 45.75 -13.29 1.22
CA SER A 187 45.50 -13.27 -0.23
C SER A 187 44.60 -12.08 -0.57
N PRO A 188 44.92 -11.28 -1.61
CA PRO A 188 44.07 -10.19 -2.09
C PRO A 188 42.64 -10.65 -2.42
N GLN A 189 42.46 -11.83 -3.02
CA GLN A 189 41.15 -12.37 -3.36
C GLN A 189 40.34 -12.75 -2.11
N VAL A 190 41.00 -13.26 -1.06
CA VAL A 190 40.35 -13.56 0.22
C VAL A 190 39.99 -12.27 0.97
N GLY A 191 40.86 -11.25 0.91
CA GLY A 191 40.58 -9.91 1.43
C GLY A 191 39.39 -9.25 0.72
N ALA A 192 39.33 -9.36 -0.60
CA ALA A 192 38.24 -8.84 -1.42
C ALA A 192 36.89 -9.46 -1.04
N ARG A 193 36.84 -10.79 -0.90
CA ARG A 193 35.62 -11.50 -0.46
C ARG A 193 35.16 -11.05 0.92
N LEU A 194 36.09 -10.87 1.87
CA LEU A 194 35.75 -10.34 3.20
C LEU A 194 35.17 -8.92 3.15
N VAL A 195 35.72 -8.05 2.31
CA VAL A 195 35.18 -6.69 2.13
C VAL A 195 33.78 -6.72 1.51
N ILE A 196 33.56 -7.52 0.46
CA ILE A 196 32.24 -7.65 -0.16
C ILE A 196 31.23 -8.16 0.88
N GLU A 197 31.58 -9.19 1.64
CA GLU A 197 30.72 -9.75 2.69
C GLU A 197 30.34 -8.68 3.73
N ALA A 198 31.29 -7.84 4.15
CA ALA A 198 31.04 -6.74 5.06
C ALA A 198 30.17 -5.63 4.44
N MET A 199 30.39 -5.30 3.16
CA MET A 199 29.59 -4.29 2.45
C MET A 199 28.14 -4.74 2.25
N LEU A 200 27.89 -6.02 1.92
CA LEU A 200 26.54 -6.58 1.74
C LEU A 200 25.68 -6.55 3.03
N GLN A 201 26.31 -6.37 4.19
CA GLN A 201 25.65 -6.24 5.48
C GLN A 201 25.57 -4.79 5.97
N ALA A 202 26.24 -3.86 5.29
CA ALA A 202 26.30 -2.47 5.71
C ALA A 202 24.96 -1.76 5.47
N PRO A 203 24.58 -0.78 6.31
CA PRO A 203 23.37 0.01 6.10
C PRO A 203 23.30 0.66 4.71
N HIS A 204 24.44 1.10 4.16
CA HIS A 204 24.48 1.69 2.82
C HIS A 204 24.19 0.72 1.68
N PHE A 205 24.33 -0.59 1.89
CA PHE A 205 23.86 -1.61 0.94
C PHE A 205 22.39 -1.95 1.21
N LEU A 206 22.06 -2.25 2.46
CA LEU A 206 20.74 -2.72 2.89
C LEU A 206 19.63 -1.67 2.79
N TYR A 207 19.97 -0.38 2.76
CA TYR A 207 19.01 0.72 2.70
C TYR A 207 19.33 1.68 1.55
N ARG A 208 18.26 2.22 0.97
CA ARG A 208 18.29 3.41 0.12
C ARG A 208 18.28 4.64 1.04
N LEU A 209 19.45 5.24 1.20
CA LEU A 209 19.64 6.41 2.06
C LEU A 209 19.80 7.65 1.18
N GLU A 210 18.88 8.59 1.34
CA GLU A 210 18.80 9.84 0.56
C GLU A 210 19.09 11.04 1.47
N SER A 211 20.26 11.01 2.12
CA SER A 211 20.71 12.01 3.07
C SER A 211 22.08 12.54 2.68
N ASP A 212 22.26 13.86 2.75
CA ASP A 212 23.43 14.62 2.33
C ASP A 212 24.71 14.39 3.18
N ARG A 213 24.88 13.22 3.79
CA ARG A 213 26.08 12.88 4.56
C ARG A 213 27.19 12.38 3.65
N SER A 214 27.75 13.29 2.87
CA SER A 214 29.12 13.14 2.37
C SER A 214 30.11 13.10 3.55
N GLY A 215 30.58 11.91 3.92
CA GLY A 215 31.90 11.72 4.54
C GLY A 215 32.16 12.15 5.99
N GLY A 216 31.15 12.28 6.85
CA GLY A 216 31.34 12.45 8.30
C GLY A 216 31.18 11.13 9.05
N ALA A 217 32.15 10.76 9.88
CA ALA A 217 32.12 9.57 10.75
C ALA A 217 30.75 9.40 11.42
N LEU A 218 30.24 8.16 11.46
CA LEU A 218 29.09 7.74 12.26
C LEU A 218 29.40 7.94 13.75
N GLY A 219 29.29 9.18 14.21
CA GLY A 219 29.13 9.51 15.61
C GLY A 219 27.76 8.99 16.05
N THR A 220 27.75 8.18 17.10
CA THR A 220 26.55 7.76 17.82
C THR A 220 25.81 8.98 18.37
N ALA A 221 24.92 9.58 17.59
CA ALA A 221 23.86 10.49 18.03
C ALA A 221 22.93 10.86 16.86
N ALA A 222 21.65 11.06 17.19
CA ALA A 222 20.57 11.64 16.38
C ALA A 222 19.79 10.68 15.44
N LEU A 223 18.89 9.89 16.04
CA LEU A 223 17.52 9.76 15.55
C LEU A 223 16.66 10.51 16.56
N LYS A 224 16.09 11.66 16.14
CA LYS A 224 14.98 12.39 16.75
C LYS A 224 14.97 13.77 16.11
N ASP A 225 14.12 13.98 15.12
CA ASP A 225 13.07 14.97 15.32
C ASP A 225 11.95 14.78 14.30
N ALA A 226 10.73 14.90 14.77
CA ALA A 226 9.55 14.66 13.97
C ALA A 226 8.50 15.71 14.32
N GLY A 227 8.52 16.73 13.48
CA GLY A 227 8.32 18.12 13.85
C GLY A 227 6.88 18.60 13.91
N ALA A 228 5.93 17.78 14.36
CA ALA A 228 4.62 18.32 14.73
C ALA A 228 3.99 17.69 15.97
N LEU A 229 4.42 16.48 16.39
CA LEU A 229 3.95 15.81 17.62
C LEU A 229 4.76 14.57 18.04
N GLN A 230 5.88 14.26 17.38
CA GLN A 230 6.73 13.12 17.71
C GLN A 230 7.93 13.58 18.55
N GLY A 231 7.65 14.02 19.78
CA GLY A 231 8.69 14.16 20.80
C GLY A 231 8.91 12.84 21.54
N ALA A 232 10.10 12.64 22.10
CA ALA A 232 10.20 11.81 23.29
C ALA A 232 9.42 12.52 24.41
N LEU A 233 8.56 11.81 25.13
CA LEU A 233 7.93 12.36 26.34
C LEU A 233 9.02 12.89 27.28
N ALA A 234 9.16 14.20 27.41
CA ALA A 234 9.92 14.78 28.52
C ALA A 234 9.23 14.41 29.84
N ASP A 235 9.89 14.64 30.97
CA ASP A 235 9.38 14.33 32.32
C ASP A 235 7.99 14.93 32.62
N GLU A 236 7.52 15.90 31.81
CA GLU A 236 6.20 16.55 31.93
C GLU A 236 5.13 16.12 30.90
N GLY A 237 5.47 15.24 29.94
CA GLY A 237 4.56 14.76 28.89
C GLY A 237 4.53 15.59 27.59
N LEU A 238 3.89 15.05 26.54
CA LEU A 238 3.68 15.66 25.22
C LEU A 238 2.37 16.42 25.25
N THR A 239 2.36 17.68 24.83
CA THR A 239 1.13 18.48 24.72
C THR A 239 1.03 19.10 23.34
N ALA A 240 -0.12 18.99 22.67
CA ALA A 240 -0.38 19.66 21.40
C ALA A 240 -1.79 20.28 21.35
N PRO A 241 -1.92 21.52 20.86
CA PRO A 241 -3.22 22.14 20.68
C PRO A 241 -4.03 21.43 19.58
N LEU A 242 -5.32 21.25 19.82
CA LEU A 242 -6.31 20.71 18.91
C LEU A 242 -7.43 21.74 18.73
N ASN A 243 -7.60 22.24 17.51
CA ASN A 243 -8.78 23.02 17.14
C ASN A 243 -9.84 22.09 16.55
N LEU A 244 -10.70 21.55 17.41
CA LEU A 244 -11.78 20.64 17.03
C LEU A 244 -13.08 21.41 16.83
N ARG A 245 -13.77 21.20 15.71
CA ARG A 245 -15.16 21.66 15.54
C ARG A 245 -16.10 20.81 16.40
N PRO A 246 -17.32 21.25 16.74
CA PRO A 246 -18.29 20.39 17.42
C PRO A 246 -18.53 19.10 16.64
N GLY A 247 -18.31 17.96 17.28
CA GLY A 247 -18.42 16.64 16.64
C GLY A 247 -17.99 15.52 17.58
N THR A 248 -18.19 14.28 17.12
CA THR A 248 -17.66 13.10 17.79
C THR A 248 -16.29 12.78 17.20
N TYR A 249 -15.29 12.63 18.06
CA TYR A 249 -13.92 12.34 17.66
C TYR A 249 -13.43 11.05 18.30
N ARG A 250 -12.56 10.34 17.59
CA ARG A 250 -11.69 9.32 18.17
C ARG A 250 -10.25 9.81 18.09
N VAL A 251 -9.61 9.92 19.25
CA VAL A 251 -8.19 10.24 19.35
C VAL A 251 -7.46 8.97 19.78
N SER A 252 -6.58 8.47 18.92
CA SER A 252 -5.82 7.26 19.15
C SER A 252 -4.32 7.56 19.09
N VAL A 253 -3.58 7.13 20.11
CA VAL A 253 -2.13 7.26 20.16
C VAL A 253 -1.52 5.88 20.30
N GLN A 254 -0.70 5.50 19.32
CA GLN A 254 0.10 4.29 19.35
C GLN A 254 1.51 4.62 19.86
N LEU A 255 1.98 3.88 20.85
CA LEU A 255 3.29 4.09 21.46
C LEU A 255 4.03 2.76 21.67
N ALA A 256 5.35 2.83 21.73
CA ALA A 256 6.25 1.74 22.08
C ALA A 256 6.91 2.00 23.44
N ASN A 257 6.77 1.08 24.38
CA ASN A 257 7.59 1.07 25.59
C ASN A 257 8.96 0.48 25.26
N GLU A 258 9.98 1.33 25.17
CA GLU A 258 11.37 0.91 24.93
C GLU A 258 12.14 0.68 26.25
N ALA A 259 11.48 0.84 27.40
CA ALA A 259 12.07 0.58 28.70
C ALA A 259 12.12 -0.93 29.01
N PRO A 260 13.12 -1.40 29.77
CA PRO A 260 13.18 -2.78 30.26
C PRO A 260 12.21 -3.07 31.43
N TYR A 261 11.28 -2.15 31.72
CA TYR A 261 10.29 -2.26 32.80
C TYR A 261 8.91 -1.77 32.32
N PRO A 262 7.80 -2.22 32.93
CA PRO A 262 6.46 -1.77 32.58
C PRO A 262 6.26 -0.29 32.88
N ILE A 263 5.50 0.40 32.02
CA ILE A 263 5.10 1.79 32.20
C ILE A 263 3.57 1.91 32.23
N VAL A 264 3.06 2.99 32.81
CA VAL A 264 1.65 3.38 32.71
C VAL A 264 1.57 4.63 31.84
N ALA A 265 1.07 4.48 30.61
CA ALA A 265 0.82 5.59 29.71
C ALA A 265 -0.57 6.20 30.00
N SER A 266 -0.68 7.52 29.85
CA SER A 266 -1.90 8.29 30.07
C SER A 266 -2.11 9.24 28.90
N LEU A 267 -3.16 9.04 28.12
CA LEU A 267 -3.65 9.95 27.08
C LEU A 267 -4.79 10.78 27.66
N SER A 268 -4.77 12.09 27.46
CA SER A 268 -5.87 12.99 27.84
C SER A 268 -6.15 14.02 26.76
N VAL A 269 -7.42 14.36 26.56
CA VAL A 269 -7.88 15.41 25.65
C VAL A 269 -8.98 16.19 26.37
N GLY A 270 -8.69 17.42 26.78
CA GLY A 270 -9.54 18.12 27.74
C GLY A 270 -9.65 17.35 29.07
N ASP A 271 -10.88 17.08 29.52
CA ASP A 271 -11.16 16.33 30.76
C ASP A 271 -11.14 14.80 30.58
N GLU A 272 -11.24 14.32 29.34
CA GLU A 272 -11.26 12.89 29.04
C GLU A 272 -9.85 12.29 29.14
N ARG A 273 -9.72 11.13 29.79
CA ARG A 273 -8.43 10.49 30.04
C ARG A 273 -8.49 8.97 29.94
N ARG A 274 -7.55 8.38 29.19
CA ARG A 274 -7.32 6.94 29.08
C ARG A 274 -5.94 6.58 29.62
N ARG A 275 -5.86 5.50 30.40
CA ARG A 275 -4.58 4.95 30.87
C ARG A 275 -4.42 3.51 30.43
N GLU A 276 -3.20 3.13 30.10
CA GLU A 276 -2.86 1.77 29.69
C GLU A 276 -1.50 1.36 30.24
N ARG A 277 -1.42 0.15 30.79
CA ARG A 277 -0.16 -0.44 31.24
C ARG A 277 0.52 -1.09 30.04
N VAL A 278 1.77 -0.72 29.79
CA VAL A 278 2.54 -1.18 28.63
C VAL A 278 3.73 -1.98 29.12
N ALA A 279 3.75 -3.28 28.77
CA ALA A 279 4.85 -4.17 29.12
C ALA A 279 6.17 -3.73 28.44
N PRO A 280 7.33 -4.17 28.97
CA PRO A 280 8.63 -3.88 28.36
C PRO A 280 8.68 -4.30 26.90
N PHE A 281 9.24 -3.46 26.02
CA PHE A 281 9.44 -3.73 24.59
C PHE A 281 8.15 -4.11 23.84
N ARG A 282 7.00 -3.59 24.30
CA ARG A 282 5.69 -3.78 23.65
C ARG A 282 5.11 -2.46 23.17
N THR A 283 4.22 -2.57 22.20
CA THR A 283 3.41 -1.45 21.72
C THR A 283 2.04 -1.47 22.39
N ALA A 284 1.46 -0.29 22.56
CA ALA A 284 0.11 -0.10 23.08
C ALA A 284 -0.59 0.99 22.28
N ARG A 285 -1.93 0.94 22.25
CA ARG A 285 -2.77 1.94 21.58
C ARG A 285 -3.83 2.46 22.54
N LEU A 286 -3.62 3.69 23.00
CA LEU A 286 -4.57 4.40 23.84
C LEU A 286 -5.57 5.10 22.93
N SER A 287 -6.85 4.83 23.11
CA SER A 287 -7.92 5.48 22.33
C SER A 287 -8.94 6.14 23.25
N LEU A 288 -9.32 7.37 22.92
CA LEU A 288 -10.39 8.13 23.55
C LEU A 288 -11.48 8.42 22.53
N GLN A 289 -12.74 8.29 22.94
CA GLN A 289 -13.85 8.87 22.20
C GLN A 289 -14.28 10.16 22.90
N LEU A 290 -14.46 11.22 22.12
CA LEU A 290 -14.89 12.53 22.59
C LEU A 290 -16.28 12.77 22.00
N GLU A 291 -17.29 12.97 22.83
CA GLU A 291 -18.65 13.29 22.40
C GLU A 291 -18.94 14.79 22.57
N GLN A 292 -19.50 15.43 21.54
CA GLN A 292 -20.02 16.81 21.56
C GLN A 292 -19.13 17.86 22.27
N GLN A 293 -17.85 17.92 21.94
CA GLN A 293 -16.99 18.97 22.50
C GLN A 293 -17.33 20.34 21.87
N ARG A 294 -17.84 21.28 22.69
CA ARG A 294 -17.73 22.72 22.40
C ARG A 294 -16.50 23.23 23.13
N ALA A 295 -15.36 23.30 22.45
CA ALA A 295 -14.23 24.04 22.98
C ALA A 295 -13.29 24.41 21.83
N GLU A 296 -13.18 25.71 21.58
CA GLU A 296 -11.94 26.30 21.09
C GLU A 296 -10.86 26.05 22.17
N ASP A 297 -9.61 25.80 21.77
CA ASP A 297 -8.45 25.59 22.66
C ASP A 297 -8.39 24.29 23.50
N VAL A 298 -8.71 23.13 22.92
CA VAL A 298 -8.46 21.83 23.60
C VAL A 298 -7.02 21.38 23.36
N SER A 299 -6.30 20.89 24.37
CA SER A 299 -4.97 20.29 24.18
C SER A 299 -4.98 18.77 24.38
N LEU A 300 -4.38 18.03 23.45
CA LEU A 300 -4.00 16.64 23.63
C LEU A 300 -2.77 16.59 24.53
N ARG A 301 -2.83 15.80 25.61
CA ARG A 301 -1.70 15.54 26.50
C ARG A 301 -1.45 14.04 26.64
N LEU A 302 -0.23 13.59 26.35
CA LEU A 302 0.24 12.24 26.59
C LEU A 302 1.32 12.27 27.68
N SER A 303 1.26 11.38 28.67
CA SER A 303 2.32 11.17 29.66
C SER A 303 2.56 9.69 29.89
N ALA A 304 3.73 9.33 30.43
CA ALA A 304 4.02 7.96 30.82
C ALA A 304 4.94 7.92 32.04
N GLU A 305 4.63 7.06 33.00
CA GLU A 305 5.38 6.93 34.25
C GLU A 305 5.75 5.46 34.53
N PRO A 306 6.89 5.16 35.18
CA PRO A 306 7.22 3.81 35.64
C PRO A 306 6.13 3.26 36.58
N GLU A 307 5.80 1.98 36.46
CA GLU A 307 4.92 1.34 37.43
C GLU A 307 5.58 1.35 38.83
N ALA A 308 4.82 1.71 39.88
CA ALA A 308 5.27 2.19 41.20
C ALA A 308 6.33 1.35 41.98
N ARG A 309 6.75 0.19 41.46
CA ARG A 309 7.78 -0.69 42.04
C ARG A 309 9.16 -0.55 41.39
N PHE A 310 9.31 0.28 40.35
CA PHE A 310 10.57 0.43 39.62
C PHE A 310 11.18 1.82 39.85
N THR A 311 12.43 1.85 40.32
CA THR A 311 13.24 3.07 40.48
C THR A 311 14.34 3.07 39.42
N GLY A 312 14.18 3.88 38.38
CA GLY A 312 15.17 4.05 37.30
C GLY A 312 14.90 5.33 36.53
N ALA A 313 15.89 5.82 35.78
CA ALA A 313 15.72 7.02 34.95
C ALA A 313 14.56 6.81 33.97
N PRO A 314 13.61 7.75 33.87
CA PRO A 314 12.42 7.60 33.03
C PRO A 314 12.83 7.40 31.57
N VAL A 315 12.41 6.27 30.99
CA VAL A 315 12.50 6.05 29.54
C VAL A 315 11.16 6.44 28.93
N ALA A 316 11.16 7.60 28.28
CA ALA A 316 10.04 8.10 27.51
C ALA A 316 9.62 7.09 26.43
N PRO A 317 8.38 6.57 26.42
CA PRO A 317 7.94 5.73 25.32
C PRO A 317 7.92 6.51 24.02
N ARG A 318 8.23 5.83 22.92
CA ARG A 318 8.22 6.42 21.58
C ARG A 318 6.80 6.44 21.03
N VAL A 319 6.31 7.61 20.66
CA VAL A 319 5.03 7.72 19.93
C VAL A 319 5.27 7.26 18.49
N ILE A 320 4.54 6.23 18.07
CA ILE A 320 4.61 5.65 16.72
C ILE A 320 3.69 6.43 15.79
N HIS A 321 2.45 6.65 16.23
CA HIS A 321 1.40 7.21 15.40
C HIS A 321 0.35 7.91 16.28
N VAL A 322 -0.16 9.05 15.80
CA VAL A 322 -1.30 9.75 16.39
C VAL A 322 -2.36 9.87 15.31
N GLU A 323 -3.55 9.39 15.63
CA GLU A 323 -4.70 9.37 14.73
C GLU A 323 -5.82 10.18 15.40
N VAL A 324 -6.39 11.14 14.67
CA VAL A 324 -7.58 11.89 15.08
C VAL A 324 -8.63 11.71 14.01
N LEU A 325 -9.62 10.87 14.27
CA LEU A 325 -10.75 10.63 13.37
C LEU A 325 -11.93 11.50 13.81
N GLY A 326 -12.45 12.32 12.91
CA GLY A 326 -13.57 13.23 13.14
C GLY A 326 -14.13 13.82 11.85
N PRO A 327 -15.04 14.82 11.91
CA PRO A 327 -15.58 15.49 10.73
C PRO A 327 -14.47 16.16 9.89
N LEU A 328 -14.54 15.97 8.57
CA LEU A 328 -13.47 16.13 7.54
C LEU A 328 -12.82 17.53 7.36
N THR A 329 -12.92 18.48 8.30
CA THR A 329 -12.41 19.87 8.09
C THR A 329 -11.52 20.45 9.21
N SER A 330 -10.99 19.62 10.12
CA SER A 330 -10.05 20.10 11.14
C SER A 330 -8.59 20.03 10.67
N ARG A 331 -7.98 21.19 10.40
CA ARG A 331 -6.54 21.35 10.15
C ARG A 331 -5.76 21.49 11.47
N VAL A 332 -4.61 20.82 11.59
CA VAL A 332 -3.58 21.20 12.58
C VAL A 332 -2.87 22.43 12.01
N ASN A 333 -3.27 23.62 12.45
CA ASN A 333 -2.62 24.86 12.03
C ASN A 333 -1.34 25.02 12.85
N THR A 334 -0.20 24.51 12.38
CA THR A 334 1.05 24.68 13.13
C THR A 334 1.61 26.09 13.04
N GLY A 335 1.20 26.94 12.08
CA GLY A 335 1.76 28.29 11.90
C GLY A 335 3.29 28.35 11.86
N ALA A 336 3.93 27.19 11.75
CA ALA A 336 5.34 26.96 11.89
C ALA A 336 5.86 26.84 10.48
N LYS A 337 6.90 27.62 10.17
CA LYS A 337 7.71 27.37 8.98
C LYS A 337 8.04 25.87 8.94
N PRO A 338 7.90 25.18 7.79
CA PRO A 338 8.19 23.76 7.72
C PRO A 338 9.56 23.49 8.36
N THR A 339 9.59 22.54 9.29
CA THR A 339 10.79 22.07 9.99
C THR A 339 11.70 21.23 9.09
N TYR A 340 11.49 21.34 7.79
CA TYR A 340 12.17 20.63 6.73
C TYR A 340 12.52 21.60 5.59
N GLU A 341 13.63 21.32 4.94
CA GLU A 341 14.00 21.87 3.65
C GLU A 341 13.69 20.86 2.55
N VAL A 342 13.37 21.35 1.36
CA VAL A 342 13.25 20.51 0.17
C VAL A 342 14.60 20.53 -0.53
N ARG A 343 15.16 19.35 -0.77
CA ARG A 343 16.45 19.17 -1.42
C ARG A 343 16.27 18.30 -2.67
N ALA A 344 16.90 18.69 -3.77
CA ALA A 344 17.03 17.84 -4.94
C ALA A 344 17.91 16.63 -4.61
N LEU A 345 17.55 15.45 -5.11
CA LEU A 345 18.41 14.29 -5.03
C LEU A 345 19.71 14.56 -5.80
N THR A 346 20.82 14.07 -5.27
CA THR A 346 22.08 14.00 -6.02
C THR A 346 21.93 13.00 -7.17
N GLY A 347 22.76 13.11 -8.21
CA GLY A 347 22.75 12.15 -9.32
C GLY A 347 22.84 10.69 -8.88
N PHE A 348 23.64 10.37 -7.86
CA PHE A 348 23.77 8.99 -7.34
C PHE A 348 22.52 8.52 -6.58
N GLU A 349 21.89 9.39 -5.79
CA GLU A 349 20.61 9.09 -5.15
C GLU A 349 19.52 8.89 -6.22
N MET A 350 19.54 9.70 -7.28
CA MET A 350 18.62 9.61 -8.42
C MET A 350 18.82 8.29 -9.19
N ALA A 351 20.06 7.92 -9.51
CA ALA A 351 20.39 6.63 -10.14
C ALA A 351 19.89 5.44 -9.31
N SER A 352 20.14 5.46 -8.00
CA SER A 352 19.65 4.43 -7.08
C SER A 352 18.12 4.36 -7.06
N ARG A 353 17.45 5.51 -6.98
CA ARG A 353 15.98 5.59 -6.95
C ARG A 353 15.35 5.12 -8.27
N LEU A 354 15.93 5.48 -9.42
CA LEU A 354 15.52 4.99 -10.74
C LEU A 354 15.70 3.47 -10.86
N ALA A 355 16.89 2.95 -10.51
CA ALA A 355 17.20 1.54 -10.67
C ALA A 355 16.30 0.64 -9.80
N TYR A 356 16.03 1.01 -8.55
CA TYR A 356 15.13 0.23 -7.71
C TYR A 356 13.67 0.31 -8.13
N PHE A 357 13.26 1.39 -8.80
CA PHE A 357 11.91 1.49 -9.33
C PHE A 357 11.76 0.71 -10.66
N ILE A 358 12.65 0.95 -11.62
CA ILE A 358 12.53 0.43 -12.99
C ILE A 358 13.13 -0.97 -13.14
N TRP A 359 14.22 -1.30 -12.44
CA TRP A 359 14.91 -2.60 -12.56
C TRP A 359 14.77 -3.49 -11.33
N HIS A 360 14.18 -2.96 -10.25
CA HIS A 360 14.03 -3.66 -8.96
C HIS A 360 15.40 -4.16 -8.45
N SER A 361 16.46 -3.42 -8.75
CA SER A 361 17.85 -3.82 -8.53
C SER A 361 18.76 -2.59 -8.41
N ALA A 362 20.03 -2.80 -8.08
CA ALA A 362 21.01 -1.73 -8.01
C ALA A 362 21.29 -1.10 -9.40
N PRO A 363 21.65 0.20 -9.45
CA PRO A 363 22.12 0.83 -10.68
C PRO A 363 23.38 0.13 -11.18
N ASP A 364 23.49 -0.02 -12.50
CA ASP A 364 24.71 -0.52 -13.12
C ASP A 364 25.74 0.61 -13.25
N ARG A 365 26.92 0.23 -13.77
CA ARG A 365 28.03 1.17 -13.91
C ARG A 365 27.71 2.32 -14.87
N GLU A 366 26.96 2.07 -15.92
CA GLU A 366 26.62 3.11 -16.91
C GLU A 366 25.74 4.20 -16.28
N LEU A 367 24.71 3.80 -15.52
CA LEU A 367 23.85 4.75 -14.83
C LEU A 367 24.59 5.51 -13.70
N LEU A 368 25.55 4.85 -13.02
CA LEU A 368 26.40 5.49 -12.02
C LEU A 368 27.39 6.48 -12.64
N ASP A 369 27.93 6.18 -13.83
CA ASP A 369 28.81 7.10 -14.55
C ASP A 369 28.01 8.32 -15.08
N ALA A 370 26.77 8.11 -15.54
CA ALA A 370 25.85 9.18 -15.92
C ALA A 370 25.50 10.10 -14.75
N ALA A 371 25.25 9.51 -13.56
CA ALA A 371 25.08 10.26 -12.31
C ALA A 371 26.30 11.12 -11.98
N ALA A 372 27.51 10.59 -12.19
CA ALA A 372 28.75 11.29 -11.85
C ALA A 372 29.00 12.55 -12.70
N VAL A 373 28.50 12.57 -13.93
CA VAL A 373 28.68 13.70 -14.88
C VAL A 373 27.45 14.62 -14.97
N GLY A 374 26.45 14.42 -14.11
CA GLY A 374 25.29 15.30 -13.97
C GLY A 374 24.14 15.04 -14.96
N GLU A 375 24.12 13.89 -15.64
CA GLU A 375 23.03 13.57 -16.58
C GLU A 375 21.68 13.26 -15.91
N LEU A 376 21.66 13.14 -14.58
CA LEU A 376 20.46 12.83 -13.79
C LEU A 376 20.04 14.01 -12.89
N ASP A 377 20.60 15.19 -13.10
CA ASP A 377 20.38 16.36 -12.24
C ASP A 377 19.06 17.10 -12.53
N ASP A 378 18.47 16.88 -13.71
CA ASP A 378 17.22 17.51 -14.14
C ASP A 378 16.18 16.52 -14.70
N ALA A 379 14.97 17.02 -14.91
CA ALA A 379 13.84 16.22 -15.36
C ALA A 379 14.04 15.63 -16.77
N GLU A 380 14.70 16.35 -17.67
CA GLU A 380 14.90 15.91 -19.06
C GLU A 380 15.92 14.76 -19.11
N GLY A 381 17.02 14.90 -18.37
CA GLY A 381 18.03 13.86 -18.21
C GLY A 381 17.47 12.60 -17.58
N VAL A 382 16.68 12.75 -16.50
CA VAL A 382 15.99 11.63 -15.83
C VAL A 382 14.99 10.95 -16.77
N ALA A 383 14.18 11.71 -17.52
CA ALA A 383 13.22 11.15 -18.49
C ALA A 383 13.92 10.34 -19.58
N ARG A 384 15.03 10.85 -20.13
CA ARG A 384 15.83 10.17 -21.15
C ARG A 384 16.40 8.85 -20.62
N TRP A 385 17.02 8.87 -19.45
CA TRP A 385 17.56 7.67 -18.83
C TRP A 385 16.47 6.65 -18.48
N ALA A 386 15.32 7.10 -17.97
CA ALA A 386 14.20 6.21 -17.69
C ALA A 386 13.70 5.46 -18.92
N ARG A 387 13.62 6.11 -20.09
CA ARG A 387 13.26 5.44 -21.35
C ARG A 387 14.30 4.40 -21.77
N THR A 388 15.59 4.72 -21.65
CA THR A 388 16.68 3.75 -21.88
C THR A 388 16.55 2.55 -20.95
N MET A 389 16.29 2.79 -19.66
CA MET A 389 16.15 1.75 -18.66
C MET A 389 14.90 0.87 -18.88
N LEU A 390 13.79 1.44 -19.35
CA LEU A 390 12.56 0.70 -19.66
C LEU A 390 12.70 -0.24 -20.88
N ALA A 391 13.70 -0.01 -21.74
CA ALA A 391 14.03 -0.92 -22.84
C ALA A 391 14.90 -2.11 -22.39
N ASP A 392 15.49 -2.06 -21.19
CA ASP A 392 16.32 -3.14 -20.64
C ASP A 392 15.44 -4.33 -20.17
N PRO A 393 15.85 -5.60 -20.39
CA PRO A 393 15.12 -6.78 -19.91
C PRO A 393 14.81 -6.79 -18.40
N ARG A 394 15.63 -6.12 -17.58
CA ARG A 394 15.38 -5.95 -16.15
C ARG A 394 14.08 -5.21 -15.87
N ALA A 395 13.64 -4.31 -16.75
CA ALA A 395 12.37 -3.60 -16.60
C ALA A 395 11.16 -4.53 -16.67
N ARG A 396 11.18 -5.51 -17.58
CA ARG A 396 10.13 -6.53 -17.66
C ARG A 396 10.10 -7.41 -16.41
N ARG A 397 11.27 -7.77 -15.88
CA ARG A 397 11.40 -8.52 -14.62
C ARG A 397 10.82 -7.74 -13.43
N ALA A 398 11.14 -6.46 -13.31
CA ALA A 398 10.62 -5.57 -12.27
C ALA A 398 9.10 -5.36 -12.37
N PHE A 399 8.59 -5.17 -13.59
CA PHE A 399 7.17 -5.02 -13.86
C PHE A 399 6.35 -6.22 -13.38
N LYS A 400 6.85 -7.45 -13.52
CA LYS A 400 6.21 -8.65 -12.96
C LYS A 400 6.07 -8.57 -11.44
N SER A 401 7.08 -8.08 -10.73
CA SER A 401 7.01 -7.87 -9.28
C SER A 401 5.98 -6.81 -8.90
N TYR A 402 5.91 -5.71 -9.66
CA TYR A 402 4.85 -4.71 -9.49
C TYR A 402 3.45 -5.34 -9.68
N LEU A 403 3.22 -6.10 -10.76
CA LEU A 403 1.93 -6.76 -11.00
C LEU A 403 1.55 -7.73 -9.89
N ALA A 404 2.50 -8.53 -9.41
CA ALA A 404 2.27 -9.49 -8.35
C ALA A 404 1.82 -8.82 -7.05
N GLU A 405 2.40 -7.65 -6.72
CA GLU A 405 2.02 -6.88 -5.54
C GLU A 405 0.73 -6.07 -5.74
N TRP A 406 0.58 -5.36 -6.87
CA TRP A 406 -0.60 -4.56 -7.18
C TRP A 406 -1.87 -5.43 -7.22
N LEU A 407 -1.79 -6.60 -7.84
CA LEU A 407 -2.93 -7.52 -8.00
C LEU A 407 -3.00 -8.61 -6.92
N HIS A 408 -2.10 -8.60 -5.94
CA HIS A 408 -2.06 -9.57 -4.82
C HIS A 408 -1.95 -11.03 -5.30
N LEU A 409 -1.19 -11.27 -6.38
CA LEU A 409 -1.06 -12.60 -7.01
C LEU A 409 -0.24 -13.59 -6.18
N ASP A 410 0.51 -13.11 -5.19
CA ASP A 410 1.25 -13.99 -4.27
C ASP A 410 0.31 -14.80 -3.36
N THR A 411 -0.92 -14.32 -3.14
CA THR A 411 -1.96 -15.06 -2.39
C THR A 411 -2.27 -16.41 -3.05
N LEU A 412 -2.14 -16.51 -4.37
CA LEU A 412 -2.35 -17.74 -5.14
C LEU A 412 -1.43 -18.88 -4.70
N ALA A 413 -0.28 -18.60 -4.07
CA ALA A 413 0.65 -19.63 -3.62
C ALA A 413 0.12 -20.43 -2.42
N THR A 414 -0.94 -19.93 -1.79
CA THR A 414 -1.59 -20.54 -0.62
C THR A 414 -3.05 -20.88 -0.88
N VAL A 415 -3.52 -20.71 -2.13
CA VAL A 415 -4.89 -21.04 -2.48
C VAL A 415 -5.04 -22.56 -2.57
N GLU A 416 -5.89 -23.10 -1.71
CA GLU A 416 -6.37 -24.46 -1.79
C GLU A 416 -7.86 -24.47 -2.19
N ARG A 417 -8.25 -25.48 -2.96
CA ARG A 417 -9.63 -25.72 -3.41
C ARG A 417 -9.96 -27.19 -3.22
N SER A 418 -11.22 -27.50 -2.98
CA SER A 418 -11.68 -28.89 -2.88
C SER A 418 -11.38 -29.66 -4.16
N ALA A 419 -10.52 -30.67 -4.05
CA ALA A 419 -10.19 -31.57 -5.15
C ALA A 419 -11.40 -32.37 -5.64
N GLU A 420 -12.39 -32.62 -4.77
CA GLU A 420 -13.64 -33.28 -5.17
C GLU A 420 -14.51 -32.39 -6.05
N ARG A 421 -14.49 -31.07 -5.81
CA ARG A 421 -15.30 -30.09 -6.52
C ARG A 421 -14.63 -29.55 -7.78
N PHE A 422 -13.31 -29.40 -7.74
CA PHE A 422 -12.51 -28.78 -8.78
C PHE A 422 -11.40 -29.73 -9.27
N LEU A 423 -11.80 -30.83 -9.92
CA LEU A 423 -10.90 -31.92 -10.33
C LEU A 423 -9.69 -31.49 -11.17
N ASP A 424 -9.85 -30.45 -12.00
CA ASP A 424 -8.79 -29.96 -12.89
C ASP A 424 -7.98 -28.80 -12.30
N PHE A 425 -8.30 -28.37 -11.06
CA PHE A 425 -7.59 -27.28 -10.40
C PHE A 425 -6.32 -27.82 -9.74
N SER A 426 -5.16 -27.28 -10.13
CA SER A 426 -3.84 -27.76 -9.72
C SER A 426 -2.84 -26.62 -9.65
N ASP A 427 -1.73 -26.81 -8.93
CA ASP A 427 -0.64 -25.84 -8.86
C ASP A 427 -0.12 -25.46 -10.25
N ALA A 428 -0.01 -26.45 -11.16
CA ALA A 428 0.40 -26.20 -12.54
C ALA A 428 -0.60 -25.32 -13.31
N LEU A 429 -1.89 -25.40 -13.01
CA LEU A 429 -2.89 -24.49 -13.60
C LEU A 429 -2.77 -23.08 -13.00
N ILE A 430 -2.51 -22.96 -11.70
CA ILE A 430 -2.27 -21.66 -11.04
C ILE A 430 -1.06 -20.97 -11.69
N ASP A 431 0.00 -21.71 -11.97
CA ASP A 431 1.18 -21.18 -12.66
C ASP A 431 0.86 -20.69 -14.09
N ASP A 432 0.01 -21.41 -14.83
CA ASP A 432 -0.46 -20.94 -16.14
C ASP A 432 -1.30 -19.67 -16.04
N MET A 433 -2.17 -19.57 -15.02
CA MET A 433 -3.00 -18.38 -14.80
C MET A 433 -2.15 -17.15 -14.42
N ARG A 434 -1.05 -17.35 -13.68
CA ARG A 434 -0.08 -16.28 -13.41
C ARG A 434 0.63 -15.86 -14.70
N LEU A 435 1.09 -16.83 -15.48
CA LEU A 435 1.75 -16.59 -16.75
C LEU A 435 0.85 -15.85 -17.75
N GLU A 436 -0.46 -16.13 -17.73
CA GLU A 436 -1.47 -15.38 -18.49
C GLU A 436 -1.41 -13.88 -18.17
N ILE A 437 -1.62 -13.49 -16.90
CA ILE A 437 -1.59 -12.08 -16.46
C ILE A 437 -0.25 -11.43 -16.81
N GLU A 438 0.87 -12.13 -16.56
CA GLU A 438 2.20 -11.59 -16.82
C GLU A 438 2.43 -11.30 -18.30
N ASN A 439 2.12 -12.25 -19.19
CA ASN A 439 2.34 -12.08 -20.63
C ASN A 439 1.37 -11.07 -21.23
N PHE A 440 0.09 -11.14 -20.84
CA PHE A 440 -0.94 -10.18 -21.26
C PHE A 440 -0.55 -8.74 -20.91
N SER A 441 -0.18 -8.50 -19.65
CA SER A 441 0.15 -7.16 -19.17
C SER A 441 1.46 -6.65 -19.76
N GLN A 442 2.45 -7.53 -20.00
CA GLN A 442 3.70 -7.14 -20.65
C GLN A 442 3.52 -6.79 -22.12
N ALA A 443 2.64 -7.50 -22.84
CA ALA A 443 2.35 -7.18 -24.23
C ALA A 443 1.80 -5.75 -24.36
N ILE A 444 0.83 -5.40 -23.49
CA ILE A 444 0.27 -4.03 -23.43
C ILE A 444 1.36 -3.01 -23.05
N ALA A 445 2.11 -3.27 -21.97
CA ALA A 445 3.06 -2.31 -21.41
C ALA A 445 4.31 -2.08 -22.28
N PHE A 446 4.83 -3.13 -22.91
CA PHE A 446 6.17 -3.11 -23.52
C PHE A 446 6.18 -3.42 -25.02
N ASP A 447 5.36 -4.36 -25.49
CA ASP A 447 5.39 -4.80 -26.90
C ASP A 447 4.58 -3.86 -27.79
N ASP A 448 3.34 -3.60 -27.39
CA ASP A 448 2.42 -2.74 -28.14
C ASP A 448 2.58 -1.26 -27.76
N GLN A 449 3.10 -0.97 -26.55
CA GLN A 449 3.10 0.36 -25.93
C GLN A 449 1.70 1.00 -26.01
N ALA A 450 0.67 0.17 -25.81
CA ALA A 450 -0.71 0.58 -25.93
C ALA A 450 -1.11 1.50 -24.76
N ASP A 451 -2.23 2.19 -24.92
CA ASP A 451 -2.88 2.88 -23.80
C ASP A 451 -3.05 1.90 -22.64
N TRP A 452 -2.49 2.25 -21.49
CA TRP A 452 -2.45 1.37 -20.34
C TRP A 452 -3.84 0.99 -19.81
N LEU A 453 -4.87 1.83 -20.03
CA LEU A 453 -6.24 1.49 -19.63
C LEU A 453 -6.87 0.36 -20.46
N SER A 454 -6.30 0.02 -21.62
CA SER A 454 -6.72 -1.15 -22.40
C SER A 454 -6.56 -2.48 -21.64
N ILE A 455 -5.81 -2.49 -20.54
CA ILE A 455 -5.72 -3.64 -19.63
C ILE A 455 -7.10 -4.11 -19.13
N PHE A 456 -8.10 -3.22 -19.08
CA PHE A 456 -9.44 -3.55 -18.62
C PHE A 456 -10.36 -4.16 -19.68
N ASP A 457 -10.16 -3.87 -20.97
CA ASP A 457 -11.11 -4.27 -22.03
C ASP A 457 -10.48 -4.95 -23.26
N ALA A 458 -9.14 -5.11 -23.28
CA ALA A 458 -8.42 -5.76 -24.38
C ALA A 458 -8.99 -7.13 -24.75
N ARG A 459 -9.06 -7.40 -26.06
CA ARG A 459 -9.68 -8.59 -26.65
C ARG A 459 -8.68 -9.70 -26.96
N PHE A 460 -7.63 -9.83 -26.16
CA PHE A 460 -6.64 -10.89 -26.31
C PHE A 460 -6.08 -11.35 -24.97
N SER A 461 -5.42 -12.50 -24.96
CA SER A 461 -4.63 -13.02 -23.83
C SER A 461 -3.55 -13.99 -24.33
N PHE A 462 -2.77 -14.58 -23.43
CA PHE A 462 -1.77 -15.60 -23.75
C PHE A 462 -2.12 -16.89 -23.01
N LEU A 463 -2.43 -17.94 -23.78
CA LEU A 463 -2.96 -19.18 -23.23
C LEU A 463 -1.97 -20.33 -23.46
N THR A 464 -1.61 -21.03 -22.38
CA THR A 464 -1.00 -22.35 -22.51
C THR A 464 -2.05 -23.35 -23.01
N PRO A 465 -1.64 -24.50 -23.58
CA PRO A 465 -2.60 -25.53 -23.98
C PRO A 465 -3.48 -26.03 -22.83
N ARG A 466 -2.92 -26.11 -21.61
CA ARG A 466 -3.65 -26.50 -20.40
C ARG A 466 -4.67 -25.44 -19.99
N LEU A 467 -4.29 -24.15 -20.03
CA LEU A 467 -5.20 -23.06 -19.69
C LEU A 467 -6.31 -22.89 -20.72
N ALA A 468 -6.00 -22.99 -22.02
CA ALA A 468 -6.99 -22.96 -23.09
C ALA A 468 -8.04 -24.06 -22.92
N ALA A 469 -7.60 -25.30 -22.69
CA ALA A 469 -8.49 -26.43 -22.40
C ALA A 469 -9.35 -26.17 -21.15
N TYR A 470 -8.75 -25.65 -20.08
CA TYR A 470 -9.46 -25.29 -18.85
C TYR A 470 -10.52 -24.20 -19.06
N TYR A 471 -10.29 -23.29 -20.01
CA TYR A 471 -11.22 -22.24 -20.41
C TYR A 471 -12.26 -22.67 -21.45
N GLY A 472 -12.19 -23.90 -21.96
CA GLY A 472 -13.06 -24.38 -23.02
C GLY A 472 -12.76 -23.75 -24.38
N LEU A 473 -11.52 -23.31 -24.60
CA LEU A 473 -11.04 -22.68 -25.83
C LEU A 473 -10.11 -23.64 -26.59
N GLU A 474 -9.98 -23.40 -27.90
CA GLU A 474 -8.99 -24.09 -28.71
C GLU A 474 -7.58 -23.65 -28.29
N ALA A 475 -6.67 -24.62 -28.12
CA ALA A 475 -5.29 -24.32 -27.75
C ALA A 475 -4.59 -23.59 -28.91
N PRO A 476 -3.85 -22.50 -28.65
CA PRO A 476 -3.09 -21.83 -29.69
C PRO A 476 -1.96 -22.73 -30.18
N ALA A 477 -1.62 -22.60 -31.47
CA ALA A 477 -0.48 -23.31 -32.06
C ALA A 477 0.86 -22.88 -31.43
N ASP A 478 0.94 -21.60 -31.02
CA ASP A 478 2.07 -21.01 -30.32
C ASP A 478 1.58 -20.35 -29.02
N PRO A 479 1.88 -20.91 -27.84
CA PRO A 479 1.51 -20.32 -26.55
C PRO A 479 2.15 -18.95 -26.26
N THR A 480 3.15 -18.54 -27.04
CA THR A 480 3.81 -17.24 -26.95
C THR A 480 3.18 -16.18 -27.86
N ALA A 481 2.22 -16.57 -28.71
CA ALA A 481 1.45 -15.65 -29.54
C ALA A 481 0.12 -15.26 -28.87
N PRO A 482 -0.39 -14.03 -29.11
CA PRO A 482 -1.67 -13.60 -28.56
C PRO A 482 -2.83 -14.43 -29.12
N THR A 483 -3.73 -14.85 -28.23
CA THR A 483 -5.02 -15.45 -28.56
C THR A 483 -6.10 -14.38 -28.49
N TYR A 484 -6.75 -14.09 -29.62
CA TYR A 484 -7.81 -13.07 -29.71
C TYR A 484 -9.19 -13.65 -29.40
N PHE A 485 -9.99 -12.88 -28.68
CA PHE A 485 -11.35 -13.24 -28.28
C PHE A 485 -12.38 -12.54 -29.18
N GLY A 486 -13.22 -13.32 -29.85
CA GLY A 486 -14.38 -12.81 -30.60
C GLY A 486 -15.48 -12.28 -29.67
N ASP A 487 -16.41 -11.48 -30.22
CA ASP A 487 -17.40 -10.69 -29.46
C ASP A 487 -18.21 -11.47 -28.43
N GLU A 488 -18.62 -12.70 -28.75
CA GLU A 488 -19.39 -13.57 -27.86
C GLU A 488 -18.58 -14.21 -26.73
N SER A 489 -17.24 -14.08 -26.74
CA SER A 489 -16.40 -14.63 -25.69
C SER A 489 -16.67 -13.91 -24.37
N PRO A 490 -16.90 -14.62 -23.25
CA PRO A 490 -17.00 -13.99 -21.93
C PRO A 490 -15.65 -13.47 -21.44
N ARG A 491 -14.54 -13.78 -22.14
CA ARG A 491 -13.17 -13.39 -21.79
C ARG A 491 -12.70 -12.16 -22.57
N GLY A 492 -11.93 -11.33 -21.88
CA GLY A 492 -11.38 -10.06 -22.35
C GLY A 492 -11.01 -9.19 -21.16
N GLY A 493 -9.85 -8.55 -21.22
CA GLY A 493 -9.32 -7.72 -20.13
C GLY A 493 -9.02 -8.48 -18.84
N LEU A 494 -8.42 -7.75 -17.90
CA LEU A 494 -7.88 -8.28 -16.64
C LEU A 494 -8.94 -8.90 -15.73
N LEU A 495 -10.18 -8.36 -15.74
CA LEU A 495 -11.27 -8.80 -14.87
C LEU A 495 -11.80 -10.22 -15.17
N THR A 496 -11.40 -10.80 -16.30
CA THR A 496 -11.85 -12.13 -16.73
C THR A 496 -10.77 -13.21 -16.60
N GLN A 497 -9.57 -12.85 -16.13
CA GLN A 497 -8.43 -13.75 -16.04
C GLN A 497 -8.46 -14.59 -14.74
N GLY A 498 -8.05 -15.85 -14.87
CA GLY A 498 -8.26 -16.85 -13.82
C GLY A 498 -7.51 -16.54 -12.52
N ALA A 499 -6.30 -15.99 -12.62
CA ALA A 499 -5.49 -15.65 -11.47
C ALA A 499 -6.16 -14.58 -10.59
N LEU A 500 -6.69 -13.51 -11.18
CA LEU A 500 -7.40 -12.45 -10.46
C LEU A 500 -8.71 -12.97 -9.85
N LEU A 501 -9.49 -13.73 -10.63
CA LEU A 501 -10.78 -14.28 -10.18
C LEU A 501 -10.62 -15.31 -9.04
N THR A 502 -9.49 -16.01 -9.02
CA THR A 502 -9.13 -16.98 -7.98
C THR A 502 -8.59 -16.26 -6.73
N ALA A 503 -7.72 -15.25 -6.89
CA ALA A 503 -7.16 -14.47 -5.78
C ALA A 503 -8.22 -13.63 -5.04
N SER A 504 -9.27 -13.20 -5.75
CA SER A 504 -10.37 -12.41 -5.20
C SER A 504 -11.44 -13.21 -4.44
N THR A 505 -11.19 -14.50 -4.14
CA THR A 505 -12.01 -15.30 -3.22
C THR A 505 -11.17 -16.21 -2.32
N SER A 506 -11.67 -16.50 -1.12
CA SER A 506 -10.90 -17.24 -0.11
C SER A 506 -11.36 -18.69 0.07
N ASN A 507 -12.42 -19.12 -0.61
CA ASN A 507 -13.10 -20.38 -0.32
C ASN A 507 -13.43 -21.09 -1.65
N ASP A 508 -14.02 -22.30 -1.54
CA ASP A 508 -14.58 -23.03 -2.68
C ASP A 508 -15.80 -22.35 -3.33
N THR A 509 -16.29 -21.26 -2.75
CA THR A 509 -17.41 -20.46 -3.27
C THR A 509 -16.93 -19.09 -3.71
N THR A 510 -17.63 -18.48 -4.66
CA THR A 510 -17.36 -17.09 -5.05
C THR A 510 -17.70 -16.12 -3.91
N SER A 511 -17.14 -14.91 -3.98
CA SER A 511 -17.45 -13.83 -3.05
C SER A 511 -17.62 -12.52 -3.82
N PRO A 512 -18.87 -12.15 -4.21
CA PRO A 512 -19.15 -10.86 -4.85
C PRO A 512 -18.61 -9.69 -4.04
N VAL A 513 -18.77 -9.73 -2.70
CA VAL A 513 -18.27 -8.69 -1.80
C VAL A 513 -16.76 -8.48 -1.96
N LYS A 514 -15.95 -9.55 -1.89
CA LYS A 514 -14.48 -9.45 -2.00
C LYS A 514 -14.04 -9.01 -3.40
N ARG A 515 -14.71 -9.50 -4.44
CA ARG A 515 -14.46 -9.08 -5.83
C ARG A 515 -14.75 -7.59 -6.05
N GLY A 516 -15.86 -7.10 -5.50
CA GLY A 516 -16.23 -5.68 -5.56
C GLY A 516 -15.27 -4.78 -4.77
N ILE A 517 -14.87 -5.21 -3.57
CA ILE A 517 -13.84 -4.50 -2.77
C ILE A 517 -12.53 -4.45 -3.56
N PHE A 518 -12.11 -5.56 -4.17
CA PHE A 518 -10.89 -5.60 -4.97
C PHE A 518 -10.93 -4.57 -6.11
N VAL A 519 -12.02 -4.50 -6.87
CA VAL A 519 -12.17 -3.50 -7.94
C VAL A 519 -12.10 -2.07 -7.38
N ARG A 520 -12.81 -1.77 -6.28
CA ARG A 520 -12.78 -0.43 -5.68
C ARG A 520 -11.39 -0.04 -5.18
N GLU A 521 -10.72 -0.92 -4.45
CA GLU A 521 -9.46 -0.58 -3.82
C GLU A 521 -8.28 -0.61 -4.81
N ARG A 522 -8.29 -1.54 -5.77
CA ARG A 522 -7.17 -1.75 -6.70
C ARG A 522 -7.29 -0.99 -8.01
N PHE A 523 -8.51 -0.73 -8.46
CA PHE A 523 -8.75 -0.07 -9.75
C PHE A 523 -9.40 1.30 -9.63
N LEU A 524 -9.94 1.66 -8.46
CA LEU A 524 -10.52 3.00 -8.23
C LEU A 524 -9.90 3.74 -7.03
N CYS A 525 -9.01 3.09 -6.27
CA CYS A 525 -8.33 3.64 -5.10
C CYS A 525 -9.32 4.16 -4.04
N GLN A 526 -10.47 3.49 -3.96
CA GLN A 526 -11.57 3.81 -3.06
C GLN A 526 -11.61 2.79 -1.94
N SER A 527 -11.25 3.22 -0.73
CA SER A 527 -11.32 2.34 0.44
C SER A 527 -12.77 1.96 0.75
N VAL A 528 -13.01 0.67 0.93
CA VAL A 528 -14.27 0.18 1.49
C VAL A 528 -14.05 -0.04 2.99
N PRO A 529 -14.66 0.78 3.86
CA PRO A 529 -14.41 0.67 5.30
C PRO A 529 -14.84 -0.70 5.81
N SER A 530 -14.01 -1.29 6.66
CA SER A 530 -14.36 -2.54 7.32
C SER A 530 -15.58 -2.32 8.24
N PRO A 531 -16.46 -3.32 8.37
CA PRO A 531 -17.56 -3.24 9.32
C PRO A 531 -17.03 -2.91 10.72
N ALA A 532 -17.68 -1.99 11.42
CA ALA A 532 -17.30 -1.64 12.79
C ALA A 532 -17.29 -2.92 13.65
N SER A 533 -16.35 -3.04 14.59
CA SER A 533 -16.19 -4.23 15.44
C SER A 533 -17.42 -4.55 16.30
N ASN A 534 -18.35 -3.61 16.42
CA ASN A 534 -19.63 -3.73 17.11
C ASN A 534 -20.83 -3.94 16.16
N ALA A 535 -20.61 -4.10 14.84
CA ALA A 535 -21.64 -4.62 13.95
C ALA A 535 -22.04 -5.97 14.53
N VAL A 536 -23.24 -6.03 15.10
CA VAL A 536 -23.80 -7.28 15.62
C VAL A 536 -23.83 -8.21 14.42
N MET A 537 -22.95 -9.20 14.40
CA MET A 537 -23.07 -10.34 13.49
C MET A 537 -24.35 -11.04 13.91
N GLN A 538 -25.49 -10.55 13.42
CA GLN A 538 -26.78 -11.18 13.59
C GLN A 538 -26.64 -12.61 13.07
N ALA A 539 -27.37 -13.54 13.69
CA ALA A 539 -27.46 -14.90 13.17
C ALA A 539 -27.77 -14.82 11.67
N ALA A 540 -26.98 -15.53 10.85
CA ALA A 540 -27.20 -15.54 9.41
C ALA A 540 -28.69 -15.84 9.16
N PRO A 541 -29.42 -14.99 8.43
CA PRO A 541 -30.82 -15.26 8.13
C PRO A 541 -30.93 -16.64 7.48
N ASN A 542 -32.07 -17.32 7.59
CA ASN A 542 -32.26 -18.55 6.82
C ASN A 542 -32.18 -18.20 5.33
N THR A 543 -31.10 -18.65 4.69
CA THR A 543 -30.76 -18.47 3.28
C THR A 543 -30.91 -19.77 2.48
N GLU A 544 -31.52 -20.81 3.07
CA GLU A 544 -31.75 -22.07 2.40
C GLU A 544 -32.63 -21.86 1.15
N GLY A 545 -32.20 -22.42 0.03
CA GLY A 545 -32.89 -22.28 -1.26
C GLY A 545 -32.77 -20.91 -1.94
N MET A 546 -32.00 -19.97 -1.39
CA MET A 546 -31.75 -18.68 -2.03
C MET A 546 -30.48 -18.71 -2.90
N SER A 547 -30.52 -17.99 -4.02
CA SER A 547 -29.35 -17.68 -4.82
C SER A 547 -28.32 -16.83 -4.05
N THR A 548 -27.05 -16.85 -4.46
CA THR A 548 -26.00 -15.99 -3.89
C THR A 548 -26.40 -14.51 -3.90
N ARG A 549 -27.07 -14.06 -4.96
CA ARG A 549 -27.57 -12.68 -5.08
C ARG A 549 -28.66 -12.37 -4.06
N GLU A 550 -29.68 -13.22 -3.93
CA GLU A 550 -30.76 -13.01 -2.95
C GLU A 550 -30.23 -12.98 -1.52
N ARG A 551 -29.25 -13.84 -1.22
CA ARG A 551 -28.56 -13.88 0.07
C ARG A 551 -27.87 -12.56 0.41
N LEU A 552 -27.09 -12.03 -0.54
CA LEU A 552 -26.38 -10.76 -0.35
C LEU A 552 -27.32 -9.56 -0.38
N GLN A 553 -28.35 -9.57 -1.22
CA GLN A 553 -29.36 -8.53 -1.25
C GLN A 553 -30.05 -8.40 0.11
N ARG A 554 -30.45 -9.53 0.71
CA ARG A 554 -31.05 -9.54 2.06
C ARG A 554 -30.10 -8.97 3.12
N HIS A 555 -28.79 -9.18 2.97
CA HIS A 555 -27.80 -8.60 3.85
C HIS A 555 -27.67 -7.09 3.62
N SER A 556 -27.67 -6.66 2.36
CA SER A 556 -27.63 -5.25 1.99
C SER A 556 -28.91 -4.49 2.39
N ASP A 557 -30.06 -5.16 2.51
CA ASP A 557 -31.32 -4.53 2.94
C ASP A 557 -31.30 -4.16 4.44
N ASP A 558 -30.42 -4.77 5.24
CA ASP A 558 -30.21 -4.37 6.65
C ASP A 558 -29.50 -3.00 6.70
N PRO A 559 -30.09 -1.96 7.32
CA PRO A 559 -29.49 -0.63 7.41
C PRO A 559 -28.07 -0.60 8.01
N SER A 560 -27.71 -1.57 8.85
CA SER A 560 -26.38 -1.67 9.46
C SER A 560 -25.31 -2.23 8.52
N CYS A 561 -25.71 -2.99 7.50
CA CYS A 561 -24.82 -3.63 6.54
C CYS A 561 -24.86 -2.97 5.15
N ASN A 562 -25.93 -2.24 4.86
CA ASN A 562 -26.21 -1.60 3.58
C ASN A 562 -25.03 -0.76 3.05
N PHE A 563 -24.38 -0.01 3.93
CA PHE A 563 -23.34 0.94 3.57
C PHE A 563 -22.15 0.31 2.84
N CYS A 564 -21.61 -0.79 3.38
CA CYS A 564 -20.48 -1.49 2.75
C CYS A 564 -20.95 -2.34 1.54
N HIS A 565 -22.12 -2.98 1.64
CA HIS A 565 -22.62 -3.88 0.61
C HIS A 565 -23.09 -3.14 -0.65
N ARG A 566 -23.66 -1.93 -0.53
CA ARG A 566 -23.96 -1.09 -1.71
C ARG A 566 -22.72 -0.67 -2.47
N ALA A 567 -21.60 -0.48 -1.76
CA ALA A 567 -20.35 -0.10 -2.40
C ALA A 567 -19.76 -1.26 -3.22
N ALA A 568 -19.73 -2.49 -2.68
CA ALA A 568 -19.00 -3.60 -3.28
C ALA A 568 -19.85 -4.59 -4.07
N ASP A 569 -20.99 -5.03 -3.52
CA ASP A 569 -21.73 -6.18 -4.05
C ASP A 569 -22.18 -6.00 -5.50
N PRO A 570 -22.75 -4.84 -5.92
CA PRO A 570 -23.18 -4.64 -7.29
C PRO A 570 -22.05 -4.76 -8.31
N ILE A 571 -20.82 -4.39 -7.93
CA ILE A 571 -19.64 -4.58 -8.77
C ILE A 571 -19.32 -6.08 -8.88
N GLY A 572 -19.28 -6.75 -7.73
CA GLY A 572 -18.98 -8.17 -7.64
C GLY A 572 -19.95 -9.07 -8.36
N PHE A 573 -21.24 -8.73 -8.39
CA PHE A 573 -22.25 -9.53 -9.09
C PHE A 573 -21.99 -9.65 -10.59
N GLY A 574 -21.42 -8.62 -11.22
CA GLY A 574 -21.02 -8.71 -12.63
C GLY A 574 -19.88 -9.70 -12.90
N LEU A 575 -19.16 -10.12 -11.86
CA LEU A 575 -18.06 -11.08 -11.97
C LEU A 575 -18.52 -12.52 -11.65
N GLU A 576 -19.79 -12.73 -11.29
CA GLU A 576 -20.29 -14.06 -10.86
C GLU A 576 -20.43 -15.08 -12.00
N ALA A 577 -20.30 -14.64 -13.25
CA ALA A 577 -20.15 -15.50 -14.42
C ALA A 577 -18.89 -16.39 -14.36
N PHE A 578 -18.00 -16.16 -13.39
CA PHE A 578 -16.82 -16.97 -13.14
C PHE A 578 -16.83 -17.55 -11.74
N ASP A 579 -16.52 -18.84 -11.62
CA ASP A 579 -16.47 -19.53 -10.33
C ASP A 579 -15.23 -19.17 -9.49
N ALA A 580 -15.05 -19.85 -8.36
CA ALA A 580 -13.96 -19.61 -7.41
C ALA A 580 -12.54 -19.96 -7.95
N THR A 581 -12.48 -20.51 -9.16
CA THR A 581 -11.27 -20.90 -9.89
C THR A 581 -11.15 -20.19 -11.24
N GLY A 582 -12.03 -19.22 -11.53
CA GLY A 582 -12.00 -18.43 -12.76
C GLY A 582 -12.57 -19.15 -14.00
N ARG A 583 -13.26 -20.28 -13.82
CA ARG A 583 -13.96 -20.99 -14.88
C ARG A 583 -15.33 -20.35 -15.12
N TYR A 584 -15.72 -20.21 -16.38
CA TYR A 584 -17.02 -19.67 -16.73
C TYR A 584 -18.16 -20.59 -16.30
N ARG A 585 -19.26 -20.01 -15.84
CA ARG A 585 -20.45 -20.72 -15.36
C ARG A 585 -21.74 -19.93 -15.65
N THR A 586 -22.86 -20.63 -15.64
CA THR A 586 -24.20 -20.06 -15.89
C THR A 586 -25.16 -20.18 -14.71
N VAL A 587 -24.76 -20.93 -13.67
CA VAL A 587 -25.49 -21.07 -12.41
C VAL A 587 -24.56 -20.76 -11.24
N ASP A 588 -25.08 -20.27 -10.13
CA ASP A 588 -24.30 -20.02 -8.92
C ASP A 588 -23.97 -21.31 -8.15
N ASP A 589 -23.26 -21.17 -7.02
CA ASP A 589 -22.88 -22.28 -6.14
C ASP A 589 -24.08 -23.02 -5.52
N THR A 590 -25.28 -22.44 -5.59
CA THR A 590 -26.53 -23.00 -5.08
C THR A 590 -27.40 -23.62 -6.18
N GLY A 591 -26.95 -23.58 -7.44
CA GLY A 591 -27.64 -24.14 -8.60
C GLY A 591 -28.67 -23.21 -9.26
N HIS A 592 -28.76 -21.95 -8.84
CA HIS A 592 -29.69 -20.98 -9.43
C HIS A 592 -29.07 -20.30 -10.66
N PRO A 593 -29.86 -19.95 -11.70
CA PRO A 593 -29.39 -19.17 -12.84
C PRO A 593 -28.73 -17.87 -12.39
N LEU A 594 -27.62 -17.51 -13.04
CA LEU A 594 -26.91 -16.27 -12.72
C LEU A 594 -27.65 -15.04 -13.24
N ASP A 595 -27.69 -14.01 -12.39
CA ASP A 595 -27.95 -12.63 -12.78
C ASP A 595 -26.64 -11.86 -12.65
N VAL A 596 -26.08 -11.41 -13.77
CA VAL A 596 -24.78 -10.72 -13.85
C VAL A 596 -24.93 -9.21 -14.04
N ARG A 597 -26.13 -8.66 -13.85
CA ARG A 597 -26.35 -7.22 -13.87
C ARG A 597 -25.68 -6.58 -12.67
N GLY A 598 -24.79 -5.64 -12.95
CA GLY A 598 -24.03 -4.90 -11.97
C GLY A 598 -24.35 -3.42 -11.97
N ALA A 599 -23.76 -2.74 -11.00
CA ALA A 599 -23.80 -1.30 -10.87
C ALA A 599 -22.49 -0.82 -10.26
N ILE A 600 -22.05 0.36 -10.68
CA ILE A 600 -20.88 1.03 -10.12
C ILE A 600 -21.21 2.50 -9.90
N THR A 601 -20.89 3.00 -8.72
CA THR A 601 -21.02 4.42 -8.38
C THR A 601 -19.65 5.06 -8.44
N ARG A 602 -19.60 6.34 -8.84
CA ARG A 602 -18.33 7.09 -8.94
C ARG A 602 -17.53 7.05 -7.65
N SER A 603 -18.20 7.22 -6.51
CA SER A 603 -17.66 7.06 -5.16
C SER A 603 -18.51 6.09 -4.35
N PRO A 604 -17.96 5.39 -3.32
CA PRO A 604 -18.75 4.51 -2.44
C PRO A 604 -19.93 5.20 -1.75
N TYR A 605 -19.94 6.54 -1.75
CA TYR A 605 -20.90 7.37 -1.02
C TYR A 605 -21.89 8.12 -1.92
N GLU A 606 -21.74 8.00 -3.24
CA GLU A 606 -22.59 8.68 -4.22
C GLU A 606 -23.81 7.84 -4.66
N ARG A 607 -24.76 8.51 -5.32
CA ARG A 607 -25.98 7.87 -5.86
C ARG A 607 -25.95 7.66 -7.37
N ASP A 608 -25.14 8.43 -8.10
CA ASP A 608 -25.03 8.30 -9.55
C ASP A 608 -24.43 6.94 -9.88
N THR A 609 -25.24 6.13 -10.54
CA THR A 609 -24.97 4.71 -10.76
C THR A 609 -24.89 4.43 -12.24
N LEU A 610 -23.73 3.95 -12.69
CA LEU A 610 -23.56 3.36 -14.00
C LEU A 610 -23.92 1.88 -13.90
N HIS A 611 -24.78 1.41 -14.81
CA HIS A 611 -25.20 0.02 -14.88
C HIS A 611 -24.41 -0.72 -15.95
N PHE A 612 -24.15 -2.00 -15.71
CA PHE A 612 -23.44 -2.85 -16.64
C PHE A 612 -23.90 -4.30 -16.50
N GLU A 613 -23.54 -5.15 -17.46
CA GLU A 613 -23.85 -6.56 -17.48
C GLU A 613 -22.57 -7.37 -17.69
N GLY A 614 -22.17 -8.11 -16.66
CA GLY A 614 -21.00 -8.97 -16.71
C GLY A 614 -19.65 -8.25 -16.63
N ALA A 615 -18.59 -9.07 -16.56
CA ALA A 615 -17.21 -8.61 -16.40
C ALA A 615 -16.69 -7.76 -17.57
N ARG A 616 -17.13 -8.07 -18.80
CA ARG A 616 -16.72 -7.35 -20.01
C ARG A 616 -17.13 -5.90 -20.00
N GLN A 617 -18.42 -5.64 -19.78
CA GLN A 617 -18.93 -4.27 -19.77
C GLN A 617 -18.40 -3.49 -18.55
N LEU A 618 -18.14 -4.16 -17.42
CA LEU A 618 -17.40 -3.53 -16.31
C LEU A 618 -15.99 -3.10 -16.73
N GLY A 619 -15.27 -3.96 -17.46
CA GLY A 619 -13.96 -3.63 -18.02
C GLY A 619 -14.01 -2.42 -18.96
N GLU A 620 -15.00 -2.39 -19.86
CA GLU A 620 -15.23 -1.25 -20.77
C GLU A 620 -15.52 0.05 -20.00
N LEU A 621 -16.30 0.00 -18.90
CA LEU A 621 -16.52 1.15 -18.03
C LEU A 621 -15.23 1.64 -17.34
N LEU A 622 -14.40 0.71 -16.84
CA LEU A 622 -13.13 1.06 -16.20
C LEU A 622 -12.11 1.62 -17.20
N ALA A 623 -12.04 1.06 -18.41
CA ALA A 623 -11.17 1.53 -19.48
C ALA A 623 -11.45 2.99 -19.89
N ASN A 624 -12.68 3.48 -19.65
CA ASN A 624 -13.12 4.83 -19.97
C ASN A 624 -13.30 5.73 -18.73
N SER A 625 -12.83 5.30 -17.55
CA SER A 625 -13.03 6.02 -16.29
C SER A 625 -11.81 6.86 -15.90
N GLU A 626 -12.04 8.16 -15.64
CA GLU A 626 -11.00 9.05 -15.08
C GLU A 626 -10.58 8.63 -13.67
N ASP A 627 -11.49 8.06 -12.88
CA ASP A 627 -11.17 7.57 -11.53
C ASP A 627 -10.29 6.32 -11.61
N ALA A 628 -10.53 5.47 -12.62
CA ALA A 628 -9.67 4.31 -12.87
C ALA A 628 -8.28 4.74 -13.34
N GLU A 629 -8.20 5.70 -14.26
CA GLU A 629 -6.95 6.31 -14.68
C GLU A 629 -6.14 6.88 -13.52
N ARG A 630 -6.77 7.71 -12.69
CA ARG A 630 -6.14 8.28 -11.51
C ARG A 630 -5.59 7.18 -10.61
N CYS A 631 -6.40 6.16 -10.33
CA CYS A 631 -5.96 5.08 -9.46
C CYS A 631 -4.79 4.30 -10.07
N MET A 632 -4.81 4.01 -11.37
CA MET A 632 -3.70 3.32 -12.04
C MET A 632 -2.38 4.09 -11.91
N VAL A 633 -2.42 5.41 -12.11
CA VAL A 633 -1.24 6.27 -11.93
C VAL A 633 -0.84 6.34 -10.45
N GLU A 634 -1.79 6.44 -9.53
CA GLU A 634 -1.54 6.47 -8.09
C GLU A 634 -0.88 5.18 -7.58
N GLN A 635 -1.32 4.00 -8.02
CA GLN A 635 -0.71 2.72 -7.65
C GLN A 635 0.76 2.65 -8.10
N MET A 636 1.07 3.10 -9.33
CA MET A 636 2.45 3.16 -9.82
C MET A 636 3.28 4.20 -9.08
N TYR A 637 2.71 5.37 -8.80
CA TYR A 637 3.36 6.45 -8.05
C TYR A 637 3.73 6.01 -6.62
N GLN A 638 2.81 5.34 -5.93
CA GLN A 638 3.03 4.81 -4.60
C GLN A 638 4.14 3.75 -4.58
N TYR A 639 4.14 2.85 -5.58
CA TYR A 639 5.20 1.86 -5.73
C TYR A 639 6.56 2.51 -6.00
N ALA A 640 6.59 3.57 -6.82
CA ALA A 640 7.79 4.33 -7.17
C ALA A 640 8.43 4.99 -5.94
N LEU A 641 7.60 5.67 -5.12
CA LEU A 641 8.07 6.36 -3.93
C LEU A 641 8.23 5.45 -2.71
N GLY A 642 7.63 4.25 -2.70
CA GLY A 642 7.61 3.37 -1.54
C GLY A 642 6.86 3.99 -0.35
N ARG A 643 5.79 4.74 -0.64
CA ARG A 643 4.85 5.30 0.34
C ARG A 643 3.50 5.55 -0.33
N PRO A 644 2.37 5.48 0.41
CA PRO A 644 1.08 5.95 -0.07
C PRO A 644 1.11 7.42 -0.51
N ALA A 645 0.20 7.72 -1.44
CA ALA A 645 -0.07 9.07 -1.88
C ALA A 645 -0.85 9.80 -0.77
N GLY A 646 -0.50 11.07 -0.54
CA GLY A 646 -1.17 11.94 0.43
C GLY A 646 -1.87 13.12 -0.24
N GLU A 647 -2.51 13.96 0.58
CA GLU A 647 -3.15 15.21 0.12
C GLU A 647 -2.15 16.12 -0.61
N PHE A 648 -0.89 16.15 -0.17
CA PHE A 648 0.19 16.93 -0.79
C PHE A 648 0.63 16.41 -2.16
N ASP A 649 0.27 15.17 -2.54
CA ASP A 649 0.62 14.61 -3.86
C ASP A 649 -0.43 14.92 -4.94
N GLN A 650 -1.61 15.46 -4.58
CA GLN A 650 -2.73 15.59 -5.52
C GLN A 650 -2.39 16.40 -6.77
N CYS A 651 -1.68 17.53 -6.61
CA CYS A 651 -1.24 18.34 -7.74
C CYS A 651 -0.17 17.64 -8.58
N THR A 652 0.75 16.91 -7.94
CA THR A 652 1.76 16.09 -8.64
C THR A 652 1.10 15.00 -9.46
N LEU A 653 0.12 14.28 -8.90
CA LEU A 653 -0.63 13.23 -9.61
C LEU A 653 -1.40 13.81 -10.79
N ASN A 654 -2.05 14.97 -10.64
CA ASN A 654 -2.73 15.65 -11.74
C ASN A 654 -1.77 15.97 -12.89
N ALA A 655 -0.60 16.54 -12.57
CA ALA A 655 0.42 16.86 -13.57
C ALA A 655 0.96 15.60 -14.27
N ILE A 656 1.18 14.51 -13.53
CA ILE A 656 1.62 13.22 -14.09
C ILE A 656 0.56 12.66 -15.06
N ILE A 657 -0.73 12.68 -14.66
CA ILE A 657 -1.83 12.20 -15.48
C ILE A 657 -1.93 13.02 -16.77
N ASP A 658 -1.91 14.35 -16.67
CA ASP A 658 -2.02 15.24 -17.82
C ASP A 658 -0.83 15.08 -18.78
N GLU A 659 0.38 14.94 -18.25
CA GLU A 659 1.58 14.67 -19.05
C GLU A 659 1.48 13.32 -19.76
N ALA A 660 1.13 12.24 -19.04
CA ALA A 660 0.98 10.91 -19.62
C ALA A 660 -0.11 10.86 -20.70
N ARG A 661 -1.25 11.51 -20.47
CA ARG A 661 -2.34 11.66 -21.46
C ARG A 661 -1.86 12.34 -22.73
N SER A 662 -1.02 13.37 -22.61
CA SER A 662 -0.49 14.10 -23.77
C SER A 662 0.40 13.24 -24.67
N GLN A 663 0.97 12.15 -24.14
CA GLN A 663 1.87 11.24 -24.86
C GLN A 663 1.22 9.92 -25.29
N GLY A 664 -0.07 9.70 -25.00
CA GLY A 664 -0.80 8.48 -25.37
C GLY A 664 -1.02 7.49 -24.22
N ARG A 665 -0.57 7.81 -23.00
CA ARG A 665 -0.85 7.07 -21.76
C ARG A 665 -0.38 5.62 -21.80
N SER A 666 0.75 5.34 -22.47
CA SER A 666 1.41 4.05 -22.33
C SER A 666 1.94 3.85 -20.91
N TYR A 667 2.24 2.60 -20.54
CA TYR A 667 2.97 2.32 -19.29
C TYR A 667 4.26 3.15 -19.21
N THR A 668 5.01 3.22 -20.32
CA THR A 668 6.25 4.00 -20.41
C THR A 668 6.02 5.47 -20.13
N ASP A 669 4.97 6.08 -20.69
CA ASP A 669 4.70 7.51 -20.49
C ASP A 669 4.33 7.82 -19.04
N ILE A 670 3.54 6.95 -18.41
CA ILE A 670 3.20 7.08 -16.98
C ILE A 670 4.46 7.00 -16.12
N ILE A 671 5.32 6.00 -16.34
CA ILE A 671 6.56 5.84 -15.57
C ILE A 671 7.50 7.03 -15.78
N VAL A 672 7.67 7.49 -17.03
CA VAL A 672 8.51 8.66 -17.35
C VAL A 672 7.96 9.93 -16.70
N ALA A 673 6.65 10.15 -16.71
CA ALA A 673 6.02 11.29 -16.05
C ALA A 673 6.21 11.24 -14.53
N ILE A 674 6.07 10.06 -13.90
CA ILE A 674 6.32 9.86 -12.47
C ILE A 674 7.77 10.24 -12.12
N VAL A 675 8.76 9.68 -12.81
CA VAL A 675 10.17 9.89 -12.44
C VAL A 675 10.67 11.31 -12.73
N SER A 676 10.03 12.00 -13.68
CA SER A 676 10.35 13.38 -14.03
C SER A 676 9.71 14.39 -13.05
N SER A 677 8.73 13.96 -12.25
CA SER A 677 8.06 14.81 -11.28
C SER A 677 9.01 15.29 -10.18
N ASP A 678 8.73 16.49 -9.65
CA ASP A 678 9.53 17.00 -8.55
C ASP A 678 9.43 16.14 -7.29
N ALA A 679 8.30 15.47 -7.05
CA ALA A 679 8.15 14.57 -5.91
C ALA A 679 9.08 13.35 -5.98
N PHE A 680 9.40 12.88 -7.19
CA PHE A 680 10.36 11.81 -7.39
C PHE A 680 11.82 12.31 -7.36
N ARG A 681 12.09 13.53 -7.80
CA ARG A 681 13.45 14.12 -7.87
C ARG A 681 13.89 14.85 -6.61
N HIS A 682 13.00 15.08 -5.64
CA HIS A 682 13.31 15.80 -4.40
C HIS A 682 12.93 14.98 -3.16
N VAL A 683 13.47 15.40 -2.01
CA VAL A 683 13.15 14.86 -0.68
C VAL A 683 13.00 15.97 0.34
N ARG A 684 12.18 15.73 1.37
CA ARG A 684 12.22 16.53 2.60
C ARG A 684 13.43 16.13 3.42
N GLN A 685 14.22 17.11 3.82
CA GLN A 685 15.33 16.97 4.76
C GLN A 685 15.03 17.80 6.00
N HIS A 686 15.16 17.23 7.20
CA HIS A 686 14.95 18.01 8.42
C HIS A 686 16.03 19.09 8.55
N ARG A 687 15.61 20.34 8.77
CA ARG A 687 16.53 21.41 9.15
C ARG A 687 17.02 21.14 10.56
N TYR A 688 18.25 20.64 10.68
CA TYR A 688 18.96 20.75 11.94
C TYR A 688 19.44 22.19 12.08
N ASP A 689 18.73 23.00 12.84
CA ASP A 689 19.25 24.28 13.31
C ASP A 689 20.49 23.99 14.16
N GLY A 690 21.65 24.10 13.53
CA GLY A 690 22.95 23.92 14.16
C GLY A 690 23.13 24.92 15.29
N GLY A 691 22.78 24.51 16.51
CA GLY A 691 23.26 25.14 17.73
C GLY A 691 24.75 24.85 17.89
N ALA A 692 25.60 25.72 17.32
CA ALA A 692 26.95 25.86 17.83
C ALA A 692 26.88 26.33 19.28
N ARG A 693 27.20 25.45 20.24
CA ARG A 693 27.80 25.79 21.53
C ARG A 693 28.76 24.71 21.97
#